data_AF-A0A5C3E0H9-F1
#
_entry.id   AF-A0A5C3E0H9-F1
#
_cell.length_a   1.000
_cell.length_b   1.000
_cell.length_c   1.000
_cell.angle_alpha   90.00
_cell.angle_beta   90.00
_cell.angle_gamma   90.00
#
_symmetry.space_group_name_H-M   'P 1'
#
loop_
_entity.id
_entity.type
_entity.pdbx_description
1 polymer ?
#
loop_
_entity_poly.entity_id
_entity_poly.type
_entity_poly.pdbx_seq_one_letter_code
_entity_poly.pdbx_strand_id
1 'polypeptide(L)'
;MSRFLGRLSRTPSSQSVKTLASADPLPPKTSEVLTKPAPGCIPKPLEPLSAEQQSKLSELEKYIRSVAAEQPPAEDYKQWEDKWLSEHNLYQRYLRAAKGDLENAKKRIKSTLEWRRDFRPEIIAPGSVSHEAETGKQVVSGFDNDGRPLIYLRPARENTTPSNDQVRYLVWTLERAIDFMPPGVENYAIIIDYKSATSQSNPSLSTARTVANILQNHYVERLGRAFIVNVPWFINAFFTAVTPFLDPITKEKIRFNANLAEFVPKEQLDAEFAGGRYNYEWDFKTYWDTLIEVGNIAEDGTRKTGGVNGQQEEGEKTVDGSAVQRHADAIAASQLTEDGATIGLGAAAGTTAALAVVGGTAAATAASSSQSTDKQSAYTYLQNTSDYEDLLSKYDTFLFDCDGVLWSGDETIPGVVSVLQKLRQRGKSVIFVTNNASKSRQTYLKKFAGMNIQASLDEVFSSSYASAVYLKKVLNFPADRKVYVLGMHGIEEELDAEGILHVGGTNEEDNKFLPALDFTSLQNEDAIDPKVGAVVCGFDMHMSYIKIAKAFKHLTRPGFDGPVEANATGGGCHFILTNDDSTFPAKGGPWPGAGSLSAPLVFSTKRTPTIVGKPHKPMLDCIIATKQFDPKRAIMVGDRLNTDIEFAKAGGIASMLVLTGISKKDEIEGPSAKTVPDYLINSLGDLDAVP
;
A
#
# COMPACT_ATOMS: atom_id res chain seq x y z
N MET A 1 23.56 -8.80 0.02
CA MET A 1 23.40 -7.70 1.02
C MET A 1 24.72 -7.26 1.66
N SER A 2 25.52 -8.15 2.27
CA SER A 2 26.77 -7.78 2.98
C SER A 2 27.72 -6.83 2.21
N ARG A 3 28.00 -7.06 0.90
CA ARG A 3 28.83 -6.15 0.08
C ARG A 3 28.23 -4.74 -0.17
N PHE A 4 26.91 -4.58 -0.05
CA PHE A 4 26.23 -3.28 -0.17
C PHE A 4 26.34 -2.51 1.15
N LEU A 5 26.11 -3.21 2.28
CA LEU A 5 26.29 -2.69 3.63
C LEU A 5 27.76 -2.33 3.94
N GLY A 6 28.73 -3.11 3.47
CA GLY A 6 30.16 -2.80 3.61
C GLY A 6 30.61 -1.54 2.84
N ARG A 7 29.84 -1.09 1.84
CA ARG A 7 30.07 0.19 1.17
C ARG A 7 29.47 1.38 1.94
N LEU A 8 28.47 1.13 2.77
CA LEU A 8 27.86 2.09 3.70
C LEU A 8 28.66 2.24 5.01
N SER A 9 29.52 1.28 5.35
CA SER A 9 30.28 1.27 6.62
C SER A 9 31.59 2.08 6.61
N ARG A 10 31.90 2.79 5.53
CA ARG A 10 33.02 3.75 5.48
C ARG A 10 32.48 5.17 5.62
N THR A 11 32.27 5.60 6.86
CA THR A 11 32.23 7.01 7.19
C THR A 11 33.55 7.64 6.75
N PRO A 12 33.57 8.63 5.83
CA PRO A 12 34.68 9.57 5.79
C PRO A 12 34.75 10.23 7.17
N SER A 13 35.97 10.50 7.65
CA SER A 13 36.15 11.28 8.87
C SER A 13 35.43 12.63 8.74
N SER A 14 35.06 13.21 9.89
CA SER A 14 34.35 14.49 10.00
C SER A 14 35.19 15.68 9.51
N GLN A 15 35.47 15.75 8.22
CA GLN A 15 35.67 17.01 7.54
C GLN A 15 34.29 17.60 7.28
N SER A 16 33.89 18.51 8.17
CA SER A 16 32.88 19.50 7.84
C SER A 16 33.27 20.10 6.49
N VAL A 17 32.41 19.94 5.48
CA VAL A 17 32.48 20.77 4.28
C VAL A 17 32.24 22.19 4.78
N LYS A 18 33.33 22.94 4.99
CA LYS A 18 33.25 24.36 5.32
C LYS A 18 32.45 25.01 4.22
N THR A 19 31.41 25.73 4.61
CA THR A 19 30.55 26.48 3.71
C THR A 19 31.39 27.46 2.91
N LEU A 20 31.81 27.06 1.71
CA LEU A 20 32.21 27.98 0.65
C LEU A 20 30.93 28.60 0.12
N ALA A 21 30.35 29.48 0.94
CA ALA A 21 29.39 30.46 0.45
C ALA A 21 30.06 31.22 -0.70
N SER A 22 29.33 31.46 -1.80
CA SER A 22 29.86 32.28 -2.89
C SER A 22 30.28 33.64 -2.34
N ALA A 23 31.45 34.14 -2.74
CA ALA A 23 31.91 35.47 -2.34
C ALA A 23 30.95 36.60 -2.78
N ASP A 24 30.13 36.34 -3.79
CA ASP A 24 29.07 37.23 -4.25
C ASP A 24 27.86 37.21 -3.30
N PRO A 25 27.34 38.38 -2.87
CA PRO A 25 26.14 38.46 -2.04
C PRO A 25 24.96 37.76 -2.71
N LEU A 26 24.08 37.17 -1.89
CA LEU A 26 22.84 36.56 -2.37
C LEU A 26 21.92 37.62 -3.01
N PRO A 27 21.11 37.26 -4.02
CA PRO A 27 20.04 38.13 -4.50
C PRO A 27 19.08 38.53 -3.37
N PRO A 28 18.28 39.60 -3.54
CA PRO A 28 17.17 39.90 -2.64
C PRO A 28 16.26 38.69 -2.44
N LYS A 29 15.65 38.58 -1.25
CA LYS A 29 14.63 37.56 -1.00
C LYS A 29 13.45 37.73 -1.96
N THR A 30 12.87 36.61 -2.39
CA THR A 30 11.67 36.60 -3.24
C THR A 30 10.73 35.47 -2.82
N SER A 31 9.43 35.69 -2.98
CA SER A 31 8.39 34.66 -2.85
C SER A 31 7.81 34.24 -4.21
N GLU A 32 8.37 34.75 -5.31
CA GLU A 32 8.01 34.36 -6.68
C GLU A 32 8.43 32.91 -6.96
N VAL A 33 7.49 32.08 -7.40
CA VAL A 33 7.75 30.68 -7.79
C VAL A 33 8.38 30.64 -9.18
N LEU A 34 9.50 29.92 -9.33
CA LEU A 34 10.14 29.73 -10.63
C LEU A 34 9.34 28.73 -11.48
N THR A 35 8.55 29.25 -12.42
CA THR A 35 7.65 28.50 -13.31
C THR A 35 8.25 28.12 -14.67
N LYS A 36 9.48 28.57 -14.97
CA LYS A 36 10.19 28.31 -16.24
C LYS A 36 11.62 27.83 -16.02
N PRO A 37 12.14 26.91 -16.86
CA PRO A 37 13.52 26.46 -16.78
C PRO A 37 14.52 27.58 -17.14
N ALA A 38 15.75 27.44 -16.67
CA ALA A 38 16.81 28.39 -16.99
C ALA A 38 17.19 28.34 -18.49
N PRO A 39 17.61 29.47 -19.09
CA PRO A 39 18.11 29.49 -20.47
C PRO A 39 19.23 28.46 -20.67
N GLY A 40 19.08 27.57 -21.65
CA GLY A 40 20.06 26.52 -21.94
C GLY A 40 19.79 25.16 -21.27
N CYS A 41 18.71 25.00 -20.49
CA CYS A 41 18.23 23.65 -20.13
C CYS A 41 17.73 22.95 -21.40
N ILE A 42 18.28 21.78 -21.72
CA ILE A 42 17.92 20.99 -22.90
C ILE A 42 17.29 19.68 -22.43
N PRO A 43 15.98 19.44 -22.70
CA PRO A 43 15.36 18.14 -22.44
C PRO A 43 16.15 17.03 -23.15
N LYS A 44 16.39 15.92 -22.47
CA LYS A 44 17.07 14.79 -23.09
C LYS A 44 16.23 14.26 -24.26
N PRO A 45 16.81 14.10 -25.46
CA PRO A 45 16.08 13.53 -26.58
C PRO A 45 15.62 12.11 -26.21
N LEU A 46 14.36 11.80 -26.52
CA LEU A 46 13.84 10.44 -26.40
C LEU A 46 14.57 9.53 -27.39
N GLU A 47 14.89 8.30 -26.97
CA GLU A 47 15.47 7.31 -27.87
C GLU A 47 14.47 6.97 -28.99
N PRO A 48 14.92 6.90 -30.27
CA PRO A 48 14.04 6.59 -31.38
C PRO A 48 13.48 5.17 -31.24
N LEU A 49 12.17 5.05 -31.42
CA LEU A 49 11.45 3.77 -31.28
C LEU A 49 11.76 2.84 -32.45
N SER A 50 11.98 1.56 -32.14
CA SER A 50 12.03 0.50 -33.16
C SER A 50 10.65 0.22 -33.73
N ALA A 51 10.58 -0.38 -34.92
CA ALA A 51 9.32 -0.78 -35.54
C ALA A 51 8.51 -1.75 -34.65
N GLU A 52 9.18 -2.63 -33.90
CA GLU A 52 8.55 -3.53 -32.92
C GLU A 52 7.95 -2.74 -31.74
N GLN A 53 8.67 -1.75 -31.21
CA GLN A 53 8.16 -0.88 -30.15
C GLN A 53 6.95 -0.07 -30.64
N GLN A 54 7.01 0.50 -31.84
CA GLN A 54 5.90 1.26 -32.43
C GLN A 54 4.64 0.40 -32.57
N SER A 55 4.79 -0.86 -33.01
CA SER A 55 3.69 -1.82 -33.09
C SER A 55 3.09 -2.13 -31.72
N LYS A 56 3.93 -2.44 -30.71
CA LYS A 56 3.49 -2.69 -29.32
C LYS A 56 2.76 -1.49 -28.71
N LEU A 57 3.20 -0.26 -28.99
CA LEU A 57 2.53 0.96 -28.53
C LEU A 57 1.15 1.15 -29.16
N SER A 58 1.04 0.92 -30.48
CA SER A 58 -0.25 0.96 -31.18
C SER A 58 -1.24 -0.10 -30.69
N GLU A 59 -0.76 -1.28 -30.30
CA GLU A 59 -1.61 -2.32 -29.69
C GLU A 59 -2.03 -1.95 -28.26
N LEU A 60 -1.10 -1.41 -27.45
CA LEU A 60 -1.38 -0.96 -26.08
C LEU A 60 -2.42 0.17 -26.06
N GLU A 61 -2.32 1.13 -26.98
CA GLU A 61 -3.31 2.20 -27.17
C GLU A 61 -4.69 1.63 -27.54
N LYS A 62 -4.77 0.76 -28.55
CA LYS A 62 -6.04 0.14 -28.97
C LYS A 62 -6.70 -0.62 -27.82
N TYR A 63 -5.92 -1.40 -27.07
CA TYR A 63 -6.41 -2.14 -25.91
C TYR A 63 -7.00 -1.22 -24.83
N ILE A 64 -6.27 -0.19 -24.38
CA ILE A 64 -6.76 0.63 -23.28
C ILE A 64 -7.93 1.52 -23.70
N ARG A 65 -7.98 1.95 -24.98
CA ARG A 65 -9.14 2.64 -25.54
C ARG A 65 -10.37 1.72 -25.68
N SER A 66 -10.21 0.43 -25.97
CA SER A 66 -11.35 -0.51 -25.97
C SER A 66 -11.88 -0.74 -24.55
N VAL A 67 -10.99 -0.91 -23.56
CA VAL A 67 -11.38 -1.01 -22.13
C VAL A 67 -12.14 0.25 -21.69
N ALA A 68 -11.66 1.44 -22.05
CA ALA A 68 -12.33 2.71 -21.75
C ALA A 68 -13.72 2.85 -22.42
N ALA A 69 -13.90 2.28 -23.62
CA ALA A 69 -15.17 2.29 -24.35
C ALA A 69 -16.18 1.24 -23.84
N GLU A 70 -15.70 0.04 -23.47
CA GLU A 70 -16.52 -1.04 -22.89
C GLU A 70 -17.01 -0.70 -21.49
N GLN A 71 -16.19 0.03 -20.72
CA GLN A 71 -16.47 0.44 -19.34
C GLN A 71 -16.21 1.94 -19.24
N PRO A 72 -17.14 2.82 -19.65
CA PRO A 72 -16.94 4.26 -19.56
C PRO A 72 -16.84 4.74 -18.10
N PRO A 73 -16.07 5.82 -17.82
CA PRO A 73 -16.07 6.46 -16.52
C PRO A 73 -17.40 7.19 -16.26
N ALA A 74 -17.60 7.69 -15.05
CA ALA A 74 -18.65 8.64 -14.77
C ALA A 74 -18.53 9.89 -15.67
N GLU A 75 -19.68 10.45 -16.07
CA GLU A 75 -19.77 11.51 -17.08
C GLU A 75 -18.96 12.77 -16.70
N ASP A 76 -18.96 13.12 -15.42
CA ASP A 76 -18.19 14.22 -14.84
C ASP A 76 -16.66 14.05 -14.96
N TYR A 77 -16.20 12.79 -15.09
CA TYR A 77 -14.79 12.45 -15.16
C TYR A 77 -14.27 12.16 -16.59
N LYS A 78 -15.16 11.89 -17.55
CA LYS A 78 -14.80 11.44 -18.91
C LYS A 78 -13.76 12.32 -19.60
N GLN A 79 -13.90 13.64 -19.51
CA GLN A 79 -12.95 14.58 -20.14
C GLN A 79 -11.51 14.48 -19.61
N TRP A 80 -11.33 14.09 -18.34
CA TRP A 80 -10.00 13.94 -17.72
C TRP A 80 -9.35 12.64 -18.14
N GLU A 81 -10.15 11.58 -18.24
CA GLU A 81 -9.72 10.30 -18.81
C GLU A 81 -9.32 10.44 -20.29
N ASP A 82 -10.14 11.11 -21.12
CA ASP A 82 -9.81 11.38 -22.52
C ASP A 82 -8.52 12.22 -22.64
N LYS A 83 -8.32 13.21 -21.76
CA LYS A 83 -7.08 14.01 -21.70
C LYS A 83 -5.88 13.16 -21.32
N TRP A 84 -5.99 12.30 -20.31
CA TRP A 84 -4.92 11.39 -19.88
C TRP A 84 -4.56 10.39 -20.98
N LEU A 85 -5.56 9.74 -21.59
CA LEU A 85 -5.40 8.83 -22.74
C LEU A 85 -4.84 9.52 -23.99
N SER A 86 -4.80 10.86 -24.04
CA SER A 86 -4.24 11.63 -25.16
C SER A 86 -2.85 12.21 -24.85
N GLU A 87 -2.24 11.85 -23.71
CA GLU A 87 -0.93 12.36 -23.33
C GLU A 87 0.18 11.77 -24.21
N HIS A 88 1.00 12.68 -24.79
CA HIS A 88 1.96 12.45 -25.89
C HIS A 88 2.90 11.23 -25.76
N ASN A 89 3.20 10.79 -24.53
CA ASN A 89 4.12 9.69 -24.22
C ASN A 89 3.54 8.65 -23.25
N LEU A 90 2.22 8.65 -23.00
CA LEU A 90 1.58 7.74 -22.03
C LEU A 90 1.99 6.28 -22.26
N TYR A 91 1.72 5.76 -23.46
CA TYR A 91 1.95 4.36 -23.81
C TYR A 91 3.44 3.98 -23.73
N GLN A 92 4.33 4.91 -24.07
CA GLN A 92 5.78 4.72 -23.99
C GLN A 92 6.23 4.52 -22.54
N ARG A 93 5.74 5.33 -21.59
CA ARG A 93 6.04 5.16 -20.16
C ARG A 93 5.62 3.79 -19.64
N TYR A 94 4.40 3.35 -19.97
CA TYR A 94 3.90 2.05 -19.54
C TYR A 94 4.68 0.88 -20.16
N LEU A 95 5.08 0.97 -21.44
CA LEU A 95 5.89 -0.04 -22.09
C LEU A 95 7.34 -0.08 -21.54
N ARG A 96 7.94 1.08 -21.21
CA ARG A 96 9.26 1.14 -20.54
C ARG A 96 9.21 0.56 -19.12
N ALA A 97 8.20 0.92 -18.33
CA ALA A 97 7.99 0.38 -16.99
C ALA A 97 7.77 -1.15 -17.00
N ALA A 98 7.14 -1.66 -18.05
CA ALA A 98 6.97 -3.09 -18.32
C ALA A 98 8.19 -3.75 -18.99
N LYS A 99 9.29 -3.02 -19.24
CA LYS A 99 10.52 -3.51 -19.91
C LYS A 99 10.27 -4.13 -21.30
N GLY A 100 9.28 -3.61 -22.04
CA GLY A 100 8.91 -4.11 -23.37
C GLY A 100 7.95 -5.31 -23.38
N ASP A 101 7.52 -5.80 -22.22
CA ASP A 101 6.44 -6.79 -22.07
C ASP A 101 5.08 -6.11 -22.26
N LEU A 102 4.38 -6.49 -23.33
CA LEU A 102 3.10 -5.88 -23.69
C LEU A 102 1.96 -6.29 -22.74
N GLU A 103 1.92 -7.54 -22.28
CA GLU A 103 0.85 -8.00 -21.37
C GLU A 103 1.02 -7.40 -19.97
N ASN A 104 2.26 -7.23 -19.52
CA ASN A 104 2.53 -6.48 -18.30
C ASN A 104 2.15 -4.99 -18.45
N ALA A 105 2.44 -4.37 -19.60
CA ALA A 105 2.04 -2.99 -19.88
C ALA A 105 0.51 -2.82 -19.89
N LYS A 106 -0.24 -3.73 -20.55
CA LYS A 106 -1.72 -3.78 -20.56
C LYS A 106 -2.30 -3.83 -19.14
N LYS A 107 -1.79 -4.73 -18.29
CA LYS A 107 -2.21 -4.84 -16.89
C LYS A 107 -1.96 -3.54 -16.09
N ARG A 108 -0.77 -2.95 -16.23
CA ARG A 108 -0.40 -1.71 -15.52
C ARG A 108 -1.23 -0.50 -15.94
N ILE A 109 -1.41 -0.29 -17.24
CA ILE A 109 -2.14 0.88 -17.75
C ILE A 109 -3.64 0.78 -17.42
N LYS A 110 -4.22 -0.43 -17.48
CA LYS A 110 -5.59 -0.69 -17.01
C LYS A 110 -5.75 -0.41 -15.51
N SER A 111 -4.86 -0.94 -14.67
CA SER A 111 -4.92 -0.70 -13.21
C SER A 111 -4.81 0.79 -12.86
N THR A 112 -4.09 1.59 -13.66
CA THR A 112 -4.04 3.05 -13.45
C THR A 112 -5.26 3.77 -14.00
N LEU A 113 -5.86 3.32 -15.10
CA LEU A 113 -7.15 3.84 -15.57
C LEU A 113 -8.21 3.69 -14.47
N GLU A 114 -8.32 2.48 -13.90
CA GLU A 114 -9.22 2.16 -12.78
C GLU A 114 -8.91 3.04 -11.56
N TRP A 115 -7.64 3.10 -11.11
CA TRP A 115 -7.25 3.95 -9.99
C TRP A 115 -7.51 5.45 -10.21
N ARG A 116 -7.32 5.97 -11.43
CA ARG A 116 -7.58 7.39 -11.73
C ARG A 116 -9.08 7.71 -11.66
N ARG A 117 -9.97 6.81 -12.09
CA ARG A 117 -11.44 6.96 -11.95
C ARG A 117 -11.90 7.06 -10.50
N ASP A 118 -11.29 6.29 -9.62
CA ASP A 118 -11.61 6.27 -8.18
C ASP A 118 -10.95 7.43 -7.42
N PHE A 119 -9.65 7.67 -7.64
CA PHE A 119 -8.87 8.64 -6.88
C PHE A 119 -9.06 10.08 -7.38
N ARG A 120 -9.33 10.23 -8.68
CA ARG A 120 -9.62 11.49 -9.40
C ARG A 120 -8.53 12.57 -9.25
N PRO A 121 -7.25 12.27 -9.57
CA PRO A 121 -6.11 13.13 -9.27
C PRO A 121 -6.12 14.50 -10.00
N GLU A 122 -6.71 14.58 -11.19
CA GLU A 122 -6.81 15.83 -11.98
C GLU A 122 -7.69 16.88 -11.31
N ILE A 123 -8.73 16.43 -10.59
CA ILE A 123 -9.80 17.26 -10.01
C ILE A 123 -9.79 17.27 -8.47
N ILE A 124 -8.61 17.15 -7.87
CA ILE A 124 -8.44 17.41 -6.45
C ILE A 124 -8.63 18.92 -6.20
N ALA A 125 -9.80 19.28 -5.67
CA ALA A 125 -10.15 20.65 -5.29
C ALA A 125 -9.07 21.30 -4.40
N PRO A 126 -8.50 22.47 -4.76
CA PRO A 126 -7.43 23.09 -3.97
C PRO A 126 -7.82 23.31 -2.50
N GLY A 127 -9.06 23.73 -2.22
CA GLY A 127 -9.54 23.92 -0.85
C GLY A 127 -9.57 22.65 0.02
N SER A 128 -9.53 21.46 -0.58
CA SER A 128 -9.48 20.19 0.17
C SER A 128 -8.09 19.84 0.72
N VAL A 129 -7.03 20.42 0.14
CA VAL A 129 -5.62 20.07 0.46
C VAL A 129 -4.76 21.29 0.80
N SER A 130 -5.28 22.51 0.73
CA SER A 130 -4.53 23.75 1.00
C SER A 130 -3.93 23.80 2.41
N HIS A 131 -4.64 23.29 3.42
CA HIS A 131 -4.16 23.24 4.81
C HIS A 131 -2.89 22.37 4.98
N GLU A 132 -2.72 21.34 4.14
CA GLU A 132 -1.50 20.51 4.12
C GLU A 132 -0.28 21.28 3.57
N ALA A 133 -0.50 22.40 2.87
CA ALA A 133 0.55 23.16 2.20
C ALA A 133 1.07 24.37 3.00
N GLU A 134 0.37 24.83 4.04
CA GLU A 134 0.59 26.13 4.72
C GLU A 134 2.05 26.42 5.15
N THR A 135 2.82 25.40 5.50
CA THR A 135 4.22 25.51 5.95
C THR A 135 5.28 25.33 4.86
N GLY A 136 4.89 24.98 3.63
CA GLY A 136 5.83 24.68 2.55
C GLY A 136 6.63 23.40 2.79
N LYS A 137 5.96 22.36 3.33
CA LYS A 137 6.55 21.01 3.48
C LYS A 137 6.70 20.28 2.14
N GLN A 138 5.95 20.68 1.13
CA GLN A 138 6.17 20.32 -0.27
C GLN A 138 6.14 21.60 -1.12
N VAL A 139 7.17 21.83 -1.94
CA VAL A 139 7.31 23.02 -2.78
C VAL A 139 7.68 22.62 -4.21
N VAL A 140 6.84 22.95 -5.18
CA VAL A 140 7.16 22.85 -6.62
C VAL A 140 7.71 24.20 -7.06
N SER A 141 9.00 24.28 -7.38
CA SER A 141 9.62 25.52 -7.85
C SER A 141 10.97 25.26 -8.49
N GLY A 142 11.17 25.76 -9.70
CA GLY A 142 12.44 25.68 -10.42
C GLY A 142 12.71 24.34 -11.08
N PHE A 143 13.84 24.24 -11.79
CA PHE A 143 14.11 23.17 -12.76
C PHE A 143 15.55 22.63 -12.70
N ASP A 144 15.72 21.32 -12.93
CA ASP A 144 17.04 20.67 -13.10
C ASP A 144 17.67 20.95 -14.48
N ASN A 145 18.95 20.59 -14.67
CA ASN A 145 19.69 20.77 -15.93
C ASN A 145 19.07 20.03 -17.13
N ASP A 146 18.29 18.96 -16.90
CA ASP A 146 17.55 18.22 -17.93
C ASP A 146 16.15 18.86 -18.19
N GLY A 147 15.86 20.03 -17.61
CA GLY A 147 14.58 20.75 -17.74
C GLY A 147 13.45 20.22 -16.85
N ARG A 148 13.74 19.38 -15.85
CA ARG A 148 12.71 18.76 -14.99
C ARG A 148 12.25 19.67 -13.86
N PRO A 149 10.93 19.84 -13.63
CA PRO A 149 10.42 20.51 -12.43
C PRO A 149 10.98 19.90 -11.14
N LEU A 150 11.39 20.76 -10.20
CA LEU A 150 11.87 20.37 -8.88
C LEU A 150 10.71 20.31 -7.87
N ILE A 151 10.67 19.22 -7.10
CA ILE A 151 9.80 19.06 -5.93
C ILE A 151 10.68 19.00 -4.69
N TYR A 152 10.68 20.05 -3.88
CA TYR A 152 11.31 20.03 -2.56
C TYR A 152 10.36 19.39 -1.55
N LEU A 153 10.79 18.32 -0.88
CA LEU A 153 10.10 17.72 0.25
C LEU A 153 10.90 18.05 1.52
N ARG A 154 10.28 18.74 2.48
CA ARG A 154 10.91 19.21 3.72
C ARG A 154 10.17 18.61 4.94
N PRO A 155 10.44 17.35 5.34
CA PRO A 155 9.70 16.69 6.42
C PRO A 155 9.72 17.45 7.75
N ALA A 156 10.78 18.22 8.03
CA ALA A 156 10.87 19.09 9.20
C ALA A 156 9.78 20.17 9.30
N ARG A 157 9.07 20.47 8.20
CA ARG A 157 7.97 21.43 8.13
C ARG A 157 6.59 20.76 8.22
N GLU A 158 6.52 19.48 8.60
CA GLU A 158 5.26 18.77 8.81
C GLU A 158 4.35 19.53 9.78
N ASN A 159 3.12 19.78 9.35
CA ASN A 159 2.15 20.66 10.01
C ASN A 159 0.81 19.99 10.32
N THR A 160 0.58 18.79 9.79
CA THR A 160 -0.65 18.01 10.01
C THR A 160 -0.36 16.69 10.69
N THR A 161 -1.37 16.14 11.37
CA THR A 161 -1.32 14.76 11.86
C THR A 161 -1.57 13.78 10.70
N PRO A 162 -0.96 12.57 10.71
CA PRO A 162 -1.12 11.59 9.64
C PRO A 162 -2.57 11.35 9.22
N SER A 163 -2.86 11.63 7.95
CA SER A 163 -4.20 11.65 7.35
C SER A 163 -4.19 11.04 5.94
N ASN A 164 -5.37 10.80 5.36
CA ASN A 164 -5.47 10.53 3.92
C ASN A 164 -5.23 11.79 3.09
N ASP A 165 -5.42 12.97 3.67
CA ASP A 165 -5.23 14.26 3.01
C ASP A 165 -3.76 14.54 2.72
N GLN A 166 -2.82 14.05 3.54
CA GLN A 166 -1.39 14.02 3.23
C GLN A 166 -1.08 13.25 1.93
N VAL A 167 -1.80 12.15 1.66
CA VAL A 167 -1.65 11.37 0.43
C VAL A 167 -2.30 12.10 -0.76
N ARG A 168 -3.49 12.69 -0.57
CA ARG A 168 -4.15 13.52 -1.60
C ARG A 168 -3.32 14.75 -1.94
N TYR A 169 -2.71 15.41 -0.96
CA TYR A 169 -1.84 16.57 -1.14
C TYR A 169 -0.54 16.18 -1.86
N LEU A 170 0.09 15.06 -1.51
CA LEU A 170 1.25 14.59 -2.29
C LEU A 170 0.87 14.35 -3.75
N VAL A 171 -0.24 13.66 -4.02
CA VAL A 171 -0.69 13.44 -5.41
C VAL A 171 -1.02 14.76 -6.10
N TRP A 172 -1.65 15.72 -5.41
CA TRP A 172 -1.88 17.07 -5.92
C TRP A 172 -0.54 17.73 -6.32
N THR A 173 0.48 17.71 -5.46
CA THR A 173 1.83 18.21 -5.74
C THR A 173 2.47 17.54 -6.96
N LEU A 174 2.32 16.22 -7.13
CA LEU A 174 2.83 15.49 -8.29
C LEU A 174 2.14 15.93 -9.59
N GLU A 175 0.82 16.12 -9.56
CA GLU A 175 0.07 16.63 -10.71
C GLU A 175 0.41 18.11 -11.01
N ARG A 176 0.67 18.95 -9.99
CA ARG A 176 1.19 20.32 -10.22
C ARG A 176 2.59 20.31 -10.83
N ALA A 177 3.46 19.40 -10.40
CA ALA A 177 4.76 19.22 -11.04
C ALA A 177 4.66 18.71 -12.49
N ILE A 178 3.57 18.02 -12.86
CA ILE A 178 3.26 17.67 -14.25
C ILE A 178 2.74 18.90 -15.02
N ASP A 179 1.86 19.72 -14.43
CA ASP A 179 1.40 20.99 -15.03
C ASP A 179 2.58 21.96 -15.31
N PHE A 180 3.70 21.85 -14.59
CA PHE A 180 4.94 22.63 -14.78
C PHE A 180 5.89 22.07 -15.87
N MET A 181 5.64 20.89 -16.46
CA MET A 181 6.58 20.27 -17.39
C MET A 181 6.64 21.04 -18.74
N PRO A 182 7.82 21.50 -19.19
CA PRO A 182 7.95 22.11 -20.52
C PRO A 182 7.86 21.03 -21.62
N PRO A 183 7.56 21.41 -22.87
CA PRO A 183 7.48 20.47 -23.99
C PRO A 183 8.73 19.59 -24.11
N GLY A 184 8.51 18.28 -24.24
CA GLY A 184 9.58 17.27 -24.32
C GLY A 184 10.10 16.75 -22.96
N VAL A 185 9.65 17.31 -21.83
CA VAL A 185 9.98 16.79 -20.48
C VAL A 185 8.84 15.93 -19.96
N GLU A 186 9.18 14.77 -19.43
CA GLU A 186 8.21 13.78 -18.94
C GLU A 186 8.37 13.37 -17.46
N ASN A 187 9.47 13.78 -16.82
CA ASN A 187 9.80 13.44 -15.44
C ASN A 187 10.04 14.71 -14.60
N TYR A 188 9.80 14.61 -13.29
CA TYR A 188 10.23 15.59 -12.28
C TYR A 188 11.49 15.10 -11.55
N ALA A 189 12.14 15.99 -10.80
CA ALA A 189 13.21 15.65 -9.86
C ALA A 189 12.79 16.02 -8.43
N ILE A 190 13.03 15.13 -7.48
CA ILE A 190 12.66 15.31 -6.07
C ILE A 190 13.91 15.61 -5.24
N ILE A 191 13.85 16.63 -4.38
CA ILE A 191 14.89 16.96 -3.39
C ILE A 191 14.27 16.78 -2.00
N ILE A 192 14.70 15.76 -1.26
CA ILE A 192 14.26 15.49 0.11
C ILE A 192 15.28 16.06 1.08
N ASP A 193 14.89 17.11 1.79
CA ASP A 193 15.73 17.81 2.76
C ASP A 193 15.34 17.46 4.20
N TYR A 194 16.22 16.73 4.89
CA TYR A 194 16.04 16.35 6.29
C TYR A 194 16.66 17.35 7.30
N LYS A 195 17.06 18.55 6.85
CA LYS A 195 17.51 19.64 7.73
C LYS A 195 16.47 19.92 8.80
N SER A 196 16.90 19.86 10.07
CA SER A 196 16.03 20.01 11.26
C SER A 196 14.91 18.98 11.42
N ALA A 197 14.88 17.90 10.63
CA ALA A 197 13.88 16.84 10.77
C ALA A 197 14.10 16.02 12.04
N THR A 198 13.01 15.54 12.63
CA THR A 198 13.03 14.66 13.82
C THR A 198 12.53 13.27 13.47
N SER A 199 12.53 12.33 14.43
CA SER A 199 11.88 11.03 14.23
C SER A 199 10.36 11.16 14.04
N GLN A 200 9.74 12.13 14.71
CA GLN A 200 8.29 12.40 14.67
C GLN A 200 7.84 13.08 13.38
N SER A 201 8.74 13.80 12.69
CA SER A 201 8.43 14.48 11.43
C SER A 201 8.57 13.57 10.20
N ASN A 202 8.56 12.24 10.37
CA ASN A 202 8.54 11.28 9.26
C ASN A 202 7.12 10.77 9.03
N PRO A 203 6.71 10.50 7.77
CA PRO A 203 5.45 9.84 7.51
C PRO A 203 5.44 8.44 8.13
N SER A 204 4.26 7.98 8.55
CA SER A 204 4.10 6.62 9.08
C SER A 204 4.53 5.57 8.05
N LEU A 205 4.96 4.38 8.51
CA LEU A 205 5.30 3.28 7.58
C LEU A 205 4.11 2.86 6.70
N SER A 206 2.87 3.06 7.16
CA SER A 206 1.67 2.83 6.35
C SER A 206 1.57 3.87 5.23
N THR A 207 1.63 5.17 5.57
CA THR A 207 1.63 6.29 4.62
C THR A 207 2.75 6.14 3.59
N ALA A 208 3.97 5.79 4.03
CA ALA A 208 5.12 5.57 3.16
C ALA A 208 4.91 4.39 2.18
N ARG A 209 4.26 3.30 2.60
CA ARG A 209 3.89 2.18 1.71
C ARG A 209 2.83 2.59 0.69
N THR A 210 1.79 3.33 1.11
CA THR A 210 0.74 3.84 0.21
C THR A 210 1.32 4.77 -0.85
N VAL A 211 2.18 5.71 -0.44
CA VAL A 211 2.90 6.61 -1.35
C VAL A 211 3.81 5.84 -2.31
N ALA A 212 4.60 4.87 -1.82
CA ALA A 212 5.44 4.04 -2.67
C ALA A 212 4.61 3.25 -3.71
N ASN A 213 3.47 2.70 -3.31
CA ASN A 213 2.55 1.98 -4.20
C ASN A 213 1.99 2.89 -5.31
N ILE A 214 1.57 4.12 -4.97
CA ILE A 214 1.07 5.11 -5.93
C ILE A 214 2.16 5.49 -6.94
N LEU A 215 3.37 5.80 -6.44
CA LEU A 215 4.51 6.17 -7.30
C LEU A 215 4.93 5.04 -8.25
N GLN A 216 4.94 3.79 -7.77
CA GLN A 216 5.38 2.62 -8.54
C GLN A 216 4.38 2.11 -9.57
N ASN A 217 3.08 2.23 -9.30
CA ASN A 217 2.05 1.64 -10.15
C ASN A 217 1.33 2.68 -11.03
N HIS A 218 1.16 3.92 -10.55
CA HIS A 218 0.32 4.93 -11.21
C HIS A 218 1.12 6.11 -11.78
N TYR A 219 2.25 6.48 -11.17
CA TYR A 219 3.20 7.48 -11.68
C TYR A 219 4.44 6.85 -12.32
N VAL A 220 4.25 5.74 -13.06
CA VAL A 220 5.34 5.04 -13.76
C VAL A 220 6.14 6.00 -14.64
N GLU A 221 7.48 5.87 -14.58
CA GLU A 221 8.43 6.67 -15.34
C GLU A 221 8.36 8.20 -15.12
N ARG A 222 7.64 8.69 -14.10
CA ARG A 222 7.59 10.12 -13.74
C ARG A 222 8.72 10.60 -12.85
N LEU A 223 9.34 9.72 -12.06
CA LEU A 223 10.54 10.06 -11.28
C LEU A 223 11.77 10.01 -12.18
N GLY A 224 12.42 11.16 -12.40
CA GLY A 224 13.69 11.26 -13.12
C GLY A 224 14.90 11.13 -12.21
N ARG A 225 14.93 11.89 -11.11
CA ARG A 225 16.00 11.90 -10.10
C ARG A 225 15.42 12.09 -8.70
N ALA A 226 16.01 11.48 -7.69
CA ALA A 226 15.71 11.74 -6.29
C ALA A 226 17.00 12.05 -5.53
N PHE A 227 17.09 13.22 -4.91
CA PHE A 227 18.21 13.63 -4.08
C PHE A 227 17.77 13.61 -2.61
N ILE A 228 18.61 13.07 -1.74
CA ILE A 228 18.35 13.03 -0.30
C ILE A 228 19.53 13.71 0.39
N VAL A 229 19.27 14.82 1.08
CA VAL A 229 20.28 15.71 1.65
C VAL A 229 20.03 15.97 3.13
N ASN A 230 21.07 16.44 3.82
CA ASN A 230 21.06 16.78 5.26
C ASN A 230 20.60 15.62 6.17
N VAL A 231 20.91 14.37 5.80
CA VAL A 231 20.38 13.14 6.41
C VAL A 231 20.89 12.92 7.85
N PRO A 232 20.02 12.94 8.87
CA PRO A 232 20.35 12.55 10.24
C PRO A 232 20.70 11.06 10.35
N TRP A 233 21.58 10.71 11.29
CA TRP A 233 22.05 9.34 11.47
C TRP A 233 20.92 8.30 11.67
N PHE A 234 19.81 8.69 12.32
CA PHE A 234 18.65 7.83 12.58
C PHE A 234 17.77 7.59 11.34
N ILE A 235 17.81 8.47 10.34
CA ILE A 235 17.01 8.33 9.10
C ILE A 235 17.49 7.12 8.26
N ASN A 236 18.72 6.64 8.47
CA ASN A 236 19.20 5.38 7.89
C ASN A 236 18.35 4.17 8.31
N ALA A 237 17.75 4.17 9.51
CA ALA A 237 16.83 3.11 9.93
C ALA A 237 15.51 3.17 9.14
N PHE A 238 14.96 4.37 8.94
CA PHE A 238 13.75 4.58 8.12
C PHE A 238 14.00 4.17 6.65
N PHE A 239 15.10 4.61 6.04
CA PHE A 239 15.44 4.17 4.68
C PHE A 239 15.74 2.67 4.62
N THR A 240 16.35 2.06 5.63
CA THR A 240 16.54 0.61 5.67
C THR A 240 15.19 -0.13 5.73
N ALA A 241 14.18 0.41 6.42
CA ALA A 241 12.83 -0.15 6.46
C ALA A 241 12.05 0.06 5.14
N VAL A 242 12.26 1.17 4.43
CA VAL A 242 11.54 1.50 3.18
C VAL A 242 12.23 0.94 1.92
N THR A 243 13.55 0.79 1.92
CA THR A 243 14.34 0.29 0.78
C THR A 243 13.87 -1.07 0.24
N PRO A 244 13.44 -2.06 1.05
CA PRO A 244 12.86 -3.31 0.55
C PRO A 244 11.67 -3.10 -0.39
N PHE A 245 10.88 -2.04 -0.20
CA PHE A 245 9.69 -1.74 -1.01
C PHE A 245 9.99 -0.98 -2.30
N LEU A 246 11.18 -0.38 -2.45
CA LEU A 246 11.57 0.31 -3.67
C LEU A 246 12.05 -0.67 -4.74
N ASP A 247 11.59 -0.54 -5.98
CA ASP A 247 12.10 -1.34 -7.10
C ASP A 247 13.56 -0.94 -7.46
N PRO A 248 14.31 -1.78 -8.19
CA PRO A 248 15.70 -1.50 -8.54
C PRO A 248 15.92 -0.21 -9.35
N ILE A 249 15.00 0.16 -10.24
CA ILE A 249 15.14 1.34 -11.11
C ILE A 249 14.94 2.61 -10.27
N THR A 250 13.96 2.62 -9.36
CA THR A 250 13.78 3.71 -8.39
C THR A 250 14.99 3.84 -7.46
N LYS A 251 15.59 2.72 -7.02
CA LYS A 251 16.84 2.74 -6.21
C LYS A 251 18.02 3.38 -6.96
N GLU A 252 18.19 3.09 -8.24
CA GLU A 252 19.27 3.66 -9.07
C GLU A 252 19.09 5.17 -9.32
N LYS A 253 17.86 5.68 -9.27
CA LYS A 253 17.52 7.11 -9.39
C LYS A 253 17.77 7.91 -8.10
N ILE A 254 18.00 7.26 -6.95
CA ILE A 254 18.22 7.90 -5.65
C ILE A 254 19.71 8.22 -5.42
N ARG A 255 20.00 9.44 -4.96
CA ARG A 255 21.35 9.94 -4.64
C ARG A 255 21.39 10.57 -3.25
N PHE A 256 22.20 10.02 -2.36
CA PHE A 256 22.41 10.55 -1.01
C PHE A 256 23.58 11.56 -1.01
N ASN A 257 23.39 12.71 -0.36
CA ASN A 257 24.40 13.75 -0.14
C ASN A 257 25.15 14.17 -1.43
N ALA A 258 24.46 14.21 -2.56
CA ALA A 258 25.01 14.71 -3.82
C ALA A 258 25.16 16.24 -3.80
N ASN A 259 26.15 16.75 -4.53
CA ASN A 259 26.31 18.17 -4.78
C ASN A 259 25.20 18.65 -5.74
N LEU A 260 24.15 19.29 -5.21
CA LEU A 260 22.97 19.66 -6.00
C LEU A 260 23.29 20.62 -7.16
N ALA A 261 24.31 21.46 -7.01
CA ALA A 261 24.76 22.42 -8.03
C ALA A 261 25.35 21.76 -9.30
N GLU A 262 25.64 20.45 -9.29
CA GLU A 262 26.01 19.69 -10.50
C GLU A 262 24.78 19.28 -11.34
N PHE A 263 23.59 19.33 -10.76
CA PHE A 263 22.34 18.84 -11.35
C PHE A 263 21.30 19.93 -11.56
N VAL A 264 21.40 21.05 -10.85
CA VAL A 264 20.45 22.16 -10.86
C VAL A 264 21.20 23.48 -11.11
N PRO A 265 20.76 24.35 -12.02
CA PRO A 265 21.35 25.68 -12.19
C PRO A 265 21.29 26.48 -10.89
N LYS A 266 22.34 27.26 -10.58
CA LYS A 266 22.42 28.01 -9.31
C LYS A 266 21.25 28.99 -9.12
N GLU A 267 20.72 29.57 -10.20
CA GLU A 267 19.54 30.44 -10.20
C GLU A 267 18.21 29.71 -9.96
N GLN A 268 18.19 28.37 -10.08
CA GLN A 268 17.01 27.50 -9.95
C GLN A 268 17.04 26.69 -8.63
N LEU A 269 18.22 26.58 -8.00
CA LEU A 269 18.43 25.91 -6.72
C LEU A 269 18.29 26.90 -5.55
N ASP A 270 17.42 26.55 -4.59
CA ASP A 270 17.21 27.31 -3.35
C ASP A 270 18.54 27.57 -2.60
N ALA A 271 18.76 28.82 -2.20
CA ALA A 271 19.96 29.30 -1.50
C ALA A 271 20.17 28.67 -0.11
N GLU A 272 19.18 27.97 0.46
CA GLU A 272 19.37 27.08 1.61
C GLU A 272 20.30 25.89 1.32
N PHE A 273 20.52 25.53 0.04
CA PHE A 273 21.43 24.47 -0.39
C PHE A 273 22.78 25.02 -0.91
N ALA A 274 23.84 24.24 -0.74
CA ALA A 274 25.17 24.60 -1.19
C ALA A 274 25.21 24.83 -2.72
N GLY A 275 25.63 26.04 -3.13
CA GLY A 275 25.69 26.47 -4.53
C GLY A 275 24.39 27.07 -5.08
N GLY A 276 23.29 27.07 -4.33
CA GLY A 276 22.05 27.75 -4.70
C GLY A 276 22.14 29.27 -4.57
N ARG A 277 21.38 29.98 -5.40
CA ARG A 277 21.23 31.45 -5.39
C ARG A 277 19.77 31.91 -5.46
N TYR A 278 18.80 31.00 -5.61
CA TYR A 278 17.38 31.31 -5.49
C TYR A 278 17.04 31.58 -4.02
N ASN A 279 17.05 32.84 -3.60
CA ASN A 279 16.85 33.25 -2.21
C ASN A 279 15.35 33.26 -1.87
N TYR A 280 14.75 32.08 -1.81
CA TYR A 280 13.31 31.91 -1.68
C TYR A 280 12.82 32.12 -0.24
N GLU A 281 11.80 32.97 -0.08
CA GLU A 281 11.08 33.18 1.17
C GLU A 281 9.66 32.63 1.03
N TRP A 282 9.31 31.70 1.91
CA TRP A 282 8.02 31.02 1.88
C TRP A 282 6.87 31.99 2.20
N ASP A 283 6.06 32.28 1.18
CA ASP A 283 4.72 32.85 1.34
C ASP A 283 3.70 31.85 0.79
N PHE A 284 2.82 31.36 1.65
CA PHE A 284 1.82 30.36 1.30
C PHE A 284 0.85 30.88 0.23
N LYS A 285 0.41 32.13 0.31
CA LYS A 285 -0.61 32.67 -0.60
C LYS A 285 -0.06 32.84 -2.01
N THR A 286 1.09 33.50 -2.16
CA THR A 286 1.76 33.68 -3.45
C THR A 286 2.13 32.34 -4.08
N TYR A 287 2.62 31.37 -3.30
CA TYR A 287 2.88 30.03 -3.80
C TYR A 287 1.60 29.32 -4.28
N TRP A 288 0.56 29.30 -3.45
CA TRP A 288 -0.69 28.58 -3.73
C TRP A 288 -1.43 29.15 -4.93
N ASP A 289 -1.56 30.48 -5.00
CA ASP A 289 -2.18 31.18 -6.12
C ASP A 289 -1.41 30.91 -7.43
N THR A 290 -0.07 30.92 -7.39
CA THR A 290 0.75 30.63 -8.59
C THR A 290 0.54 29.21 -9.11
N LEU A 291 0.44 28.20 -8.22
CA LEU A 291 0.19 26.82 -8.63
C LEU A 291 -1.23 26.62 -9.20
N ILE A 292 -2.21 27.37 -8.68
CA ILE A 292 -3.58 27.42 -9.23
C ILE A 292 -3.58 28.11 -10.61
N GLU A 293 -2.81 29.18 -10.80
CA GLU A 293 -2.71 29.91 -12.07
C GLU A 293 -2.03 29.08 -13.15
N VAL A 294 -0.83 28.53 -12.89
CA VAL A 294 -0.09 27.68 -13.85
C VAL A 294 -0.89 26.44 -14.22
N GLY A 295 -1.54 25.80 -13.23
CA GLY A 295 -2.42 24.67 -13.47
C GLY A 295 -3.75 25.05 -14.16
N ASN A 296 -4.12 26.33 -14.23
CA ASN A 296 -5.43 26.86 -14.62
C ASN A 296 -6.62 26.24 -13.85
N ILE A 297 -6.47 26.09 -12.53
CA ILE A 297 -7.37 25.30 -11.67
C ILE A 297 -8.55 26.15 -11.16
N ALA A 298 -9.74 25.56 -11.12
CA ALA A 298 -10.95 26.11 -10.50
C ALA A 298 -11.09 25.66 -9.03
N GLU A 299 -12.02 26.27 -8.27
CA GLU A 299 -12.19 25.97 -6.84
C GLU A 299 -12.58 24.51 -6.56
N ASP A 300 -13.34 23.90 -7.47
CA ASP A 300 -13.74 22.49 -7.44
C ASP A 300 -12.66 21.51 -7.92
N GLY A 301 -11.50 22.02 -8.37
CA GLY A 301 -10.38 21.22 -8.91
C GLY A 301 -10.43 21.01 -10.42
N THR A 302 -11.52 21.38 -11.10
CA THR A 302 -11.58 21.36 -12.57
C THR A 302 -10.66 22.43 -13.17
N ARG A 303 -10.69 22.61 -14.50
CA ARG A 303 -9.89 23.65 -15.17
C ARG A 303 -10.81 24.76 -15.69
N LYS A 304 -10.44 26.01 -15.46
CA LYS A 304 -11.26 27.17 -15.86
C LYS A 304 -11.38 27.21 -17.38
N THR A 305 -12.59 27.00 -17.90
CA THR A 305 -12.87 27.02 -19.34
C THR A 305 -13.03 28.45 -19.87
N GLY A 306 -12.03 28.94 -20.61
CA GLY A 306 -12.14 30.16 -21.43
C GLY A 306 -11.12 31.26 -21.10
N GLY A 307 -10.12 31.42 -21.97
CA GLY A 307 -9.13 32.51 -21.93
C GLY A 307 -8.09 32.31 -23.03
N VAL A 308 -8.00 33.21 -24.00
CA VAL A 308 -7.39 32.97 -25.33
C VAL A 308 -6.20 33.89 -25.60
N ASN A 309 -5.21 33.37 -26.33
CA ASN A 309 -4.49 34.06 -27.41
C ASN A 309 -3.99 32.98 -28.40
N GLY A 310 -4.32 32.95 -29.70
CA GLY A 310 -5.24 33.79 -30.46
C GLY A 310 -4.70 34.11 -31.87
N GLN A 311 -5.20 33.42 -32.90
CA GLN A 311 -5.35 33.95 -34.26
C GLN A 311 -6.39 33.13 -35.04
N GLN A 312 -7.15 33.81 -35.90
CA GLN A 312 -8.45 33.37 -36.42
C GLN A 312 -8.32 32.70 -37.79
N GLU A 313 -9.30 31.85 -38.16
CA GLU A 313 -10.34 32.24 -39.12
C GLU A 313 -11.53 31.27 -39.09
N GLU A 314 -12.74 31.79 -39.38
CA GLU A 314 -14.01 31.05 -39.29
C GLU A 314 -14.33 30.32 -40.59
N GLY A 315 -14.96 29.14 -40.47
CA GLY A 315 -15.35 28.32 -41.63
C GLY A 315 -16.34 27.23 -41.24
N GLU A 316 -17.61 27.59 -41.10
CA GLU A 316 -18.70 26.66 -40.79
C GLU A 316 -18.97 25.68 -41.95
N LYS A 317 -18.75 24.37 -41.75
CA LYS A 317 -19.52 23.29 -42.40
C LYS A 317 -19.22 21.86 -41.93
N THR A 318 -20.31 21.17 -41.56
CA THR A 318 -20.62 19.74 -41.74
C THR A 318 -19.70 18.63 -41.18
N VAL A 319 -20.38 17.66 -40.55
CA VAL A 319 -19.86 16.36 -40.09
C VAL A 319 -19.37 15.49 -41.24
N ASP A 320 -18.13 14.99 -41.17
CA ASP A 320 -17.77 13.64 -41.65
C ASP A 320 -16.48 13.13 -40.94
N GLY A 321 -16.30 11.81 -40.88
CA GLY A 321 -15.27 11.14 -40.08
C GLY A 321 -13.93 10.93 -40.79
N SER A 322 -12.84 11.48 -40.26
CA SER A 322 -11.46 11.09 -40.63
C SER A 322 -10.40 11.46 -39.57
N ALA A 323 -10.45 10.84 -38.39
CA ALA A 323 -9.42 11.02 -37.35
C ALA A 323 -8.13 10.19 -37.56
N VAL A 324 -8.08 9.32 -38.58
CA VAL A 324 -7.00 8.32 -38.75
C VAL A 324 -5.87 8.76 -39.69
N GLN A 325 -6.11 9.72 -40.59
CA GLN A 325 -5.16 10.01 -41.68
C GLN A 325 -4.03 10.99 -41.32
N ARG A 326 -4.24 11.90 -40.35
CA ARG A 326 -3.32 13.03 -40.08
C ARG A 326 -1.97 12.68 -39.46
N HIS A 327 -1.70 11.40 -39.15
CA HIS A 327 -0.39 10.94 -38.67
C HIS A 327 0.50 10.33 -39.78
N ALA A 328 -0.08 9.98 -40.94
CA ALA A 328 0.68 9.41 -42.06
C ALA A 328 1.38 10.50 -42.90
N ASP A 329 0.66 11.58 -43.18
CA ASP A 329 1.09 12.58 -44.18
C ASP A 329 2.26 13.47 -43.67
N ALA A 330 2.42 13.59 -42.35
CA ALA A 330 3.54 14.32 -41.72
C ALA A 330 4.89 13.61 -41.85
N ILE A 331 4.92 12.30 -42.15
CA ILE A 331 6.16 11.53 -42.34
C ILE A 331 6.53 11.46 -43.83
N ALA A 332 5.55 11.52 -44.74
CA ALA A 332 5.79 11.51 -46.19
C ALA A 332 6.38 12.84 -46.72
N ALA A 333 6.15 13.96 -46.02
CA ALA A 333 6.57 15.29 -46.47
C ALA A 333 8.06 15.63 -46.26
N SER A 334 8.87 14.73 -45.68
CA SER A 334 10.31 14.98 -45.41
C SER A 334 11.28 14.21 -46.31
N GLN A 335 10.82 13.54 -47.36
CA GLN A 335 11.64 12.73 -48.26
C GLN A 335 11.38 12.99 -49.77
N LEU A 336 11.16 14.25 -50.18
CA LEU A 336 11.11 14.62 -51.60
C LEU A 336 11.76 15.99 -51.88
N THR A 337 13.09 16.05 -51.78
CA THR A 337 13.93 16.96 -52.57
C THR A 337 15.25 16.26 -52.90
N GLU A 338 15.40 15.78 -54.13
CA GLU A 338 16.71 15.47 -54.74
C GLU A 338 17.45 16.82 -54.95
N ASP A 339 18.77 16.93 -54.84
CA ASP A 339 19.70 16.53 -55.91
C ASP A 339 21.18 16.54 -55.46
N GLY A 340 22.04 15.84 -56.22
CA GLY A 340 23.33 15.31 -55.74
C GLY A 340 24.56 16.22 -55.57
N ALA A 341 25.59 15.66 -54.90
CA ALA A 341 27.02 15.81 -55.22
C ALA A 341 27.90 14.86 -54.38
N THR A 342 28.81 14.11 -55.01
CA THR A 342 29.80 13.22 -54.34
C THR A 342 31.22 13.81 -54.31
N ILE A 343 31.71 14.25 -53.13
CA ILE A 343 33.14 14.48 -52.74
C ILE A 343 33.23 14.38 -51.18
N GLY A 344 34.28 13.87 -50.51
CA GLY A 344 35.45 13.12 -50.96
C GLY A 344 36.69 13.20 -50.01
N LEU A 345 36.95 12.10 -49.25
CA LEU A 345 38.16 11.79 -48.44
C LEU A 345 38.52 12.60 -47.17
N GLY A 346 39.12 11.90 -46.19
CA GLY A 346 39.88 12.45 -45.04
C GLY A 346 39.52 11.85 -43.67
N ALA A 347 39.82 10.58 -43.31
CA ALA A 347 41.12 9.92 -43.05
C ALA A 347 41.56 9.92 -41.55
N ALA A 348 42.30 8.86 -41.14
CA ALA A 348 42.85 8.52 -39.81
C ALA A 348 41.82 8.15 -38.71
N ALA A 349 41.64 6.88 -38.30
CA ALA A 349 42.55 5.93 -37.60
C ALA A 349 42.66 6.19 -36.09
N GLY A 350 42.64 5.22 -35.16
CA GLY A 350 42.45 3.75 -35.20
C GLY A 350 42.10 3.28 -33.75
N THR A 351 42.12 2.02 -33.32
CA THR A 351 42.59 0.74 -33.89
C THR A 351 41.92 -0.43 -33.12
N THR A 352 42.00 -1.63 -33.71
CA THR A 352 41.73 -3.01 -33.24
C THR A 352 40.31 -3.54 -33.48
N ALA A 353 40.07 -4.27 -34.59
CA ALA A 353 40.45 -5.68 -34.86
C ALA A 353 39.71 -6.66 -33.92
N ALA A 354 38.68 -7.44 -34.28
CA ALA A 354 38.29 -8.18 -35.51
C ALA A 354 38.63 -9.69 -35.47
N LEU A 355 37.83 -10.45 -36.23
CA LEU A 355 37.81 -11.90 -36.51
C LEU A 355 37.15 -12.86 -35.47
N ALA A 356 36.48 -13.95 -35.86
CA ALA A 356 35.51 -14.25 -36.95
C ALA A 356 35.18 -15.78 -36.98
N VAL A 357 34.23 -16.18 -37.83
CA VAL A 357 33.93 -17.56 -38.35
C VAL A 357 33.43 -18.58 -37.29
N VAL A 358 32.54 -19.56 -37.56
CA VAL A 358 31.98 -20.12 -38.82
C VAL A 358 30.45 -20.34 -38.70
N GLY A 359 29.75 -20.26 -39.84
CA GLY A 359 28.28 -20.29 -39.97
C GLY A 359 27.57 -21.64 -39.91
N GLY A 360 26.37 -21.71 -40.50
CA GLY A 360 25.57 -22.94 -40.54
C GLY A 360 24.06 -22.74 -40.72
N THR A 361 23.58 -22.52 -41.95
CA THR A 361 22.15 -22.53 -42.28
C THR A 361 21.66 -23.95 -42.61
N ALA A 362 20.61 -24.44 -41.93
CA ALA A 362 19.70 -25.45 -42.47
C ALA A 362 18.40 -25.52 -41.64
N ALA A 363 17.25 -25.64 -42.30
CA ALA A 363 15.97 -25.92 -41.66
C ALA A 363 15.58 -27.38 -41.90
N ALA A 364 15.12 -28.11 -40.87
CA ALA A 364 14.18 -29.23 -41.00
C ALA A 364 13.72 -29.80 -39.65
N THR A 365 12.44 -30.17 -39.61
CA THR A 365 11.81 -31.27 -38.82
C THR A 365 11.85 -31.28 -37.29
N ALA A 366 10.66 -31.47 -36.71
CA ALA A 366 10.44 -31.69 -35.29
C ALA A 366 10.81 -33.12 -34.86
N ALA A 367 11.41 -33.24 -33.67
CA ALA A 367 11.42 -34.46 -32.86
C ALA A 367 11.49 -34.06 -31.37
N SER A 368 10.78 -34.79 -30.51
CA SER A 368 10.62 -34.47 -29.10
C SER A 368 11.89 -34.72 -28.27
N SER A 369 12.31 -33.74 -27.49
CA SER A 369 12.97 -33.98 -26.20
C SER A 369 12.60 -32.88 -25.21
N SER A 370 11.73 -33.22 -24.26
CA SER A 370 11.36 -32.35 -23.15
C SER A 370 12.46 -32.38 -22.09
N GLN A 371 13.22 -31.29 -21.98
CA GLN A 371 13.97 -30.97 -20.76
C GLN A 371 13.56 -29.57 -20.31
N SER A 372 12.49 -29.53 -19.51
CA SER A 372 12.17 -28.37 -18.69
C SER A 372 13.27 -28.19 -17.65
N THR A 373 13.99 -27.07 -17.72
CA THR A 373 14.77 -26.58 -16.58
C THR A 373 13.80 -25.99 -15.57
N ASP A 374 13.31 -26.84 -14.67
CA ASP A 374 12.31 -26.43 -13.66
C ASP A 374 12.82 -25.24 -12.83
N LYS A 375 12.16 -24.09 -13.01
CA LYS A 375 12.08 -23.10 -11.95
C LYS A 375 11.19 -23.68 -10.87
N GLN A 376 11.82 -24.31 -9.88
CA GLN A 376 11.16 -24.85 -8.70
C GLN A 376 10.15 -23.82 -8.15
N SER A 377 8.88 -24.20 -8.10
CA SER A 377 7.80 -23.32 -7.67
C SER A 377 8.01 -22.87 -6.22
N ALA A 378 7.64 -21.63 -5.92
CA ALA A 378 7.83 -21.06 -4.58
C ALA A 378 6.92 -21.68 -3.49
N TYR A 379 6.04 -22.59 -3.90
CA TYR A 379 5.13 -23.38 -3.08
C TYR A 379 4.92 -24.76 -3.71
N THR A 380 4.39 -25.71 -2.94
CA THR A 380 4.02 -27.05 -3.44
C THR A 380 2.53 -27.08 -3.79
N TYR A 381 2.17 -27.30 -5.06
CA TYR A 381 0.77 -27.50 -5.44
C TYR A 381 0.39 -28.97 -5.26
N LEU A 382 -0.51 -29.25 -4.32
CA LEU A 382 -1.02 -30.59 -4.05
C LEU A 382 -2.09 -30.95 -5.09
N GLN A 383 -1.90 -32.03 -5.84
CA GLN A 383 -2.77 -32.44 -6.96
C GLN A 383 -3.18 -33.91 -6.93
N ASN A 384 -2.43 -34.76 -6.23
CA ASN A 384 -2.63 -36.21 -6.25
C ASN A 384 -2.50 -36.85 -4.86
N THR A 385 -2.99 -38.08 -4.72
CA THR A 385 -3.01 -38.84 -3.46
C THR A 385 -1.62 -39.02 -2.83
N SER A 386 -0.55 -39.07 -3.62
CA SER A 386 0.82 -39.15 -3.10
C SER A 386 1.21 -37.84 -2.42
N ASP A 387 0.94 -36.68 -3.02
CA ASP A 387 1.21 -35.36 -2.42
C ASP A 387 0.46 -35.20 -1.09
N TYR A 388 -0.78 -35.70 -1.05
CA TYR A 388 -1.64 -35.64 0.12
C TYR A 388 -1.09 -36.51 1.27
N GLU A 389 -0.69 -37.77 1.04
CA GLU A 389 -0.07 -38.58 2.12
C GLU A 389 1.32 -38.05 2.52
N ASP A 390 2.06 -37.47 1.59
CA ASP A 390 3.30 -36.74 1.89
C ASP A 390 3.06 -35.55 2.82
N LEU A 391 1.95 -34.82 2.66
CA LEU A 391 1.53 -33.77 3.58
C LEU A 391 1.12 -34.35 4.95
N LEU A 392 0.25 -35.37 4.95
CA LEU A 392 -0.30 -35.97 6.16
C LEU A 392 0.76 -36.69 7.02
N SER A 393 1.86 -37.18 6.44
CA SER A 393 2.99 -37.74 7.18
C SER A 393 3.87 -36.66 7.86
N LYS A 394 3.97 -35.47 7.26
CA LYS A 394 4.83 -34.37 7.75
C LYS A 394 4.26 -33.65 8.98
N TYR A 395 2.95 -33.45 9.03
CA TYR A 395 2.29 -32.65 10.08
C TYR A 395 1.37 -33.48 10.97
N ASP A 396 1.36 -33.19 12.27
CA ASP A 396 0.51 -33.86 13.27
C ASP A 396 -0.61 -32.96 13.81
N THR A 397 -0.46 -31.64 13.72
CA THR A 397 -1.46 -30.67 14.17
C THR A 397 -1.92 -29.80 13.00
N PHE A 398 -3.22 -29.76 12.76
CA PHE A 398 -3.84 -28.96 11.70
C PHE A 398 -4.70 -27.87 12.34
N LEU A 399 -4.32 -26.62 12.09
CA LEU A 399 -5.08 -25.43 12.43
C LEU A 399 -5.90 -25.07 11.18
N PHE A 400 -7.22 -24.89 11.31
CA PHE A 400 -8.11 -24.55 10.20
C PHE A 400 -8.76 -23.20 10.46
N ASP A 401 -8.77 -22.29 9.48
CA ASP A 401 -9.84 -21.28 9.45
C ASP A 401 -11.21 -21.97 9.25
N CYS A 402 -12.28 -21.24 9.50
CA CYS A 402 -13.65 -21.70 9.41
C CYS A 402 -14.36 -21.24 8.10
N ASP A 403 -14.33 -19.94 7.81
CA ASP A 403 -15.20 -19.29 6.84
C ASP A 403 -14.46 -19.16 5.49
N GLY A 404 -14.79 -20.03 4.53
CA GLY A 404 -14.07 -20.19 3.26
C GLY A 404 -13.19 -21.46 3.20
N VAL A 405 -12.96 -22.11 4.35
CA VAL A 405 -12.20 -23.37 4.47
C VAL A 405 -13.08 -24.57 4.82
N LEU A 406 -14.01 -24.42 5.76
CA LEU A 406 -14.91 -25.49 6.20
C LEU A 406 -16.33 -25.33 5.64
N TRP A 407 -16.77 -24.10 5.48
CA TRP A 407 -18.10 -23.73 4.96
C TRP A 407 -18.06 -22.39 4.24
N SER A 408 -19.08 -22.15 3.42
CA SER A 408 -19.40 -20.83 2.86
C SER A 408 -20.79 -20.42 3.35
N GLY A 409 -20.85 -19.41 4.22
CA GLY A 409 -22.06 -19.03 4.92
C GLY A 409 -22.58 -20.15 5.83
N ASP A 410 -23.69 -20.77 5.42
CA ASP A 410 -24.36 -21.87 6.15
C ASP A 410 -24.20 -23.24 5.46
N GLU A 411 -23.52 -23.31 4.31
CA GLU A 411 -23.27 -24.57 3.58
C GLU A 411 -21.85 -25.08 3.80
N THR A 412 -21.69 -26.36 4.19
CA THR A 412 -20.38 -27.01 4.30
C THR A 412 -19.71 -27.20 2.95
N ILE A 413 -18.40 -26.95 2.87
CA ILE A 413 -17.62 -27.26 1.67
C ILE A 413 -17.58 -28.79 1.48
N PRO A 414 -17.82 -29.31 0.26
CA PRO A 414 -17.83 -30.74 -0.01
C PRO A 414 -16.54 -31.46 0.45
N GLY A 415 -16.67 -32.69 0.95
CA GLY A 415 -15.56 -33.52 1.42
C GLY A 415 -15.01 -33.18 2.81
N VAL A 416 -15.13 -31.94 3.29
CA VAL A 416 -14.52 -31.47 4.55
C VAL A 416 -14.87 -32.34 5.76
N VAL A 417 -16.14 -32.74 5.91
CA VAL A 417 -16.58 -33.59 7.03
C VAL A 417 -15.84 -34.93 7.05
N SER A 418 -15.63 -35.55 5.88
CA SER A 418 -14.89 -36.81 5.74
C SER A 418 -13.40 -36.61 6.04
N VAL A 419 -12.79 -35.55 5.51
CA VAL A 419 -11.38 -35.19 5.77
C VAL A 419 -11.13 -34.99 7.26
N LEU A 420 -11.99 -34.24 7.97
CA LEU A 420 -11.87 -34.02 9.41
C LEU A 420 -12.07 -35.29 10.25
N GLN A 421 -12.79 -36.29 9.74
CA GLN A 421 -12.89 -37.62 10.38
C GLN A 421 -11.64 -38.46 10.11
N LYS A 422 -11.16 -38.52 8.87
CA LYS A 422 -9.94 -39.25 8.46
C LYS A 422 -8.68 -38.72 9.14
N LEU A 423 -8.57 -37.41 9.33
CA LEU A 423 -7.48 -36.79 10.11
C LEU A 423 -7.47 -37.31 11.55
N ARG A 424 -8.63 -37.35 12.22
CA ARG A 424 -8.74 -37.87 13.60
C ARG A 424 -8.49 -39.38 13.67
N GLN A 425 -8.93 -40.16 12.68
CA GLN A 425 -8.61 -41.59 12.56
C GLN A 425 -7.11 -41.84 12.38
N ARG A 426 -6.39 -40.95 11.68
CA ARG A 426 -4.92 -40.91 11.59
C ARG A 426 -4.22 -40.37 12.85
N GLY A 427 -4.95 -40.09 13.93
CA GLY A 427 -4.40 -39.55 15.19
C GLY A 427 -3.93 -38.09 15.10
N LYS A 428 -4.38 -37.32 14.10
CA LYS A 428 -4.00 -35.91 13.92
C LYS A 428 -4.83 -35.01 14.84
N SER A 429 -4.17 -34.01 15.42
CA SER A 429 -4.82 -32.98 16.23
C SER A 429 -5.46 -31.93 15.32
N VAL A 430 -6.71 -31.56 15.62
CA VAL A 430 -7.50 -30.58 14.87
C VAL A 430 -7.74 -29.37 15.77
N ILE A 431 -7.53 -28.17 15.24
CA ILE A 431 -7.80 -26.90 15.92
C ILE A 431 -8.52 -25.97 14.94
N PHE A 432 -9.66 -25.42 15.32
CA PHE A 432 -10.43 -24.46 14.53
C PHE A 432 -10.12 -23.04 15.00
N VAL A 433 -9.72 -22.13 14.12
CA VAL A 433 -9.14 -20.82 14.45
C VAL A 433 -9.86 -19.72 13.67
N THR A 434 -10.68 -18.91 14.32
CA THR A 434 -11.52 -17.89 13.65
C THR A 434 -11.36 -16.49 14.25
N ASN A 435 -11.35 -15.46 13.39
CA ASN A 435 -11.30 -14.06 13.82
C ASN A 435 -12.63 -13.54 14.38
N ASN A 436 -13.73 -14.27 14.21
CA ASN A 436 -15.05 -13.78 14.60
C ASN A 436 -15.30 -13.91 16.12
N ALA A 437 -15.27 -12.78 16.82
CA ALA A 437 -15.51 -12.67 18.26
C ALA A 437 -17.00 -12.62 18.66
N SER A 438 -17.93 -12.55 17.69
CA SER A 438 -19.36 -12.34 18.00
C SER A 438 -20.05 -13.55 18.64
N LYS A 439 -19.40 -14.72 18.62
CA LYS A 439 -19.89 -16.00 19.12
C LYS A 439 -18.83 -16.67 20.00
N SER A 440 -19.26 -17.30 21.08
CA SER A 440 -18.40 -18.17 21.91
C SER A 440 -18.12 -19.49 21.22
N ARG A 441 -17.13 -20.23 21.74
CA ARG A 441 -16.85 -21.63 21.40
C ARG A 441 -18.09 -22.50 21.58
N GLN A 442 -18.88 -22.28 22.63
CA GLN A 442 -20.11 -23.04 22.89
C GLN A 442 -21.18 -22.81 21.80
N THR A 443 -21.28 -21.59 21.28
CA THR A 443 -22.14 -21.26 20.14
C THR A 443 -21.57 -21.80 18.82
N TYR A 444 -20.24 -21.81 18.66
CA TYR A 444 -19.58 -22.47 17.53
C TYR A 444 -19.84 -23.97 17.49
N LEU A 445 -19.79 -24.68 18.63
CA LEU A 445 -20.11 -26.12 18.67
C LEU A 445 -21.52 -26.44 18.15
N LYS A 446 -22.50 -25.55 18.40
CA LYS A 446 -23.85 -25.70 17.83
C LYS A 446 -23.84 -25.55 16.31
N LYS A 447 -23.02 -24.63 15.75
CA LYS A 447 -22.84 -24.49 14.29
C LYS A 447 -22.14 -25.73 13.70
N PHE A 448 -21.04 -26.18 14.29
CA PHE A 448 -20.32 -27.40 13.86
C PHE A 448 -21.26 -28.62 13.84
N ALA A 449 -22.05 -28.83 14.91
CA ALA A 449 -23.01 -29.93 14.99
C ALA A 449 -24.10 -29.85 13.90
N GLY A 450 -24.66 -28.66 13.63
CA GLY A 450 -25.62 -28.45 12.54
C GLY A 450 -25.02 -28.70 11.15
N MET A 451 -23.70 -28.65 11.03
CA MET A 451 -22.91 -28.93 9.83
C MET A 451 -22.35 -30.37 9.78
N ASN A 452 -22.76 -31.24 10.71
CA ASN A 452 -22.22 -32.61 10.90
C ASN A 452 -20.69 -32.68 11.15
N ILE A 453 -20.06 -31.55 11.48
CA ILE A 453 -18.65 -31.51 11.88
C ILE A 453 -18.57 -31.84 13.37
N GLN A 454 -17.82 -32.89 13.71
CA GLN A 454 -17.47 -33.18 15.09
C GLN A 454 -16.42 -32.16 15.57
N ALA A 455 -16.71 -31.50 16.69
CA ALA A 455 -15.82 -30.54 17.33
C ALA A 455 -16.01 -30.57 18.86
N SER A 456 -14.95 -30.33 19.64
CA SER A 456 -15.00 -30.11 21.10
C SER A 456 -14.59 -28.69 21.49
N LEU A 457 -14.96 -28.24 22.70
CA LEU A 457 -14.71 -26.86 23.17
C LEU A 457 -13.23 -26.48 23.15
N ASP A 458 -12.34 -27.44 23.40
CA ASP A 458 -10.91 -27.21 23.39
C ASP A 458 -10.34 -27.14 21.97
N GLU A 459 -10.96 -27.76 20.95
CA GLU A 459 -10.54 -27.64 19.55
C GLU A 459 -10.82 -26.24 18.98
N VAL A 460 -11.71 -25.42 19.57
CA VAL A 460 -12.10 -24.12 19.00
C VAL A 460 -11.34 -22.95 19.64
N PHE A 461 -10.71 -22.12 18.82
CA PHE A 461 -10.08 -20.84 19.17
C PHE A 461 -10.68 -19.70 18.34
N SER A 462 -11.73 -19.08 18.88
CA SER A 462 -12.17 -17.76 18.43
C SER A 462 -11.23 -16.67 18.96
N SER A 463 -11.21 -15.51 18.30
CA SER A 463 -10.54 -14.31 18.80
C SER A 463 -11.11 -13.79 20.12
N SER A 464 -12.39 -14.08 20.43
CA SER A 464 -12.96 -13.82 21.76
C SER A 464 -12.30 -14.69 22.83
N TYR A 465 -12.20 -16.00 22.61
CA TYR A 465 -11.51 -16.91 23.52
C TYR A 465 -10.03 -16.55 23.65
N ALA A 466 -9.35 -16.29 22.53
CA ALA A 466 -7.95 -15.87 22.54
C ALA A 466 -7.74 -14.58 23.36
N SER A 467 -8.67 -13.62 23.32
CA SER A 467 -8.60 -12.40 24.13
C SER A 467 -8.75 -12.67 25.64
N ALA A 468 -9.65 -13.58 26.04
CA ALA A 468 -9.78 -14.01 27.43
C ALA A 468 -8.53 -14.75 27.93
N VAL A 469 -7.97 -15.66 27.11
CA VAL A 469 -6.72 -16.37 27.40
C VAL A 469 -5.53 -15.40 27.47
N TYR A 470 -5.47 -14.39 26.59
CA TYR A 470 -4.42 -13.37 26.58
C TYR A 470 -4.42 -12.55 27.87
N LEU A 471 -5.59 -12.07 28.30
CA LEU A 471 -5.77 -11.41 29.59
C LEU A 471 -5.27 -12.28 30.74
N LYS A 472 -5.75 -13.52 30.83
CA LYS A 472 -5.46 -14.42 31.96
C LYS A 472 -4.01 -14.93 32.00
N LYS A 473 -3.49 -15.44 30.88
CA LYS A 473 -2.21 -16.16 30.82
C LYS A 473 -1.02 -15.28 30.41
N VAL A 474 -1.23 -14.21 29.65
CA VAL A 474 -0.13 -13.36 29.14
C VAL A 474 -0.03 -12.07 29.94
N LEU A 475 -1.14 -11.38 30.17
CA LEU A 475 -1.17 -10.16 30.99
C LEU A 475 -1.26 -10.43 32.50
N ASN A 476 -1.54 -11.68 32.91
CA ASN A 476 -1.79 -12.06 34.31
C ASN A 476 -2.86 -11.17 34.97
N PHE A 477 -3.94 -10.90 34.22
CA PHE A 477 -4.96 -9.94 34.59
C PHE A 477 -5.60 -10.27 35.95
N PRO A 478 -5.60 -9.35 36.94
CA PRO A 478 -6.06 -9.68 38.29
C PRO A 478 -7.55 -10.02 38.34
N ALA A 479 -7.89 -11.09 39.06
CA ALA A 479 -9.26 -11.63 39.12
C ALA A 479 -10.30 -10.69 39.75
N ASP A 480 -9.88 -9.68 40.53
CA ASP A 480 -10.77 -8.67 41.14
C ASP A 480 -11.00 -7.44 40.25
N ARG A 481 -10.27 -7.33 39.14
CA ARG A 481 -10.37 -6.28 38.12
C ARG A 481 -11.34 -6.70 37.02
N LYS A 482 -11.89 -5.71 36.31
CA LYS A 482 -12.93 -5.91 35.30
C LYS A 482 -12.45 -5.59 33.88
N VAL A 483 -13.07 -6.24 32.90
CA VAL A 483 -13.00 -5.86 31.48
C VAL A 483 -14.23 -5.04 31.11
N TYR A 484 -14.05 -3.89 30.47
CA TYR A 484 -15.14 -3.22 29.76
C TYR A 484 -15.20 -3.77 28.33
N VAL A 485 -16.30 -4.43 27.99
CA VAL A 485 -16.51 -5.08 26.69
C VAL A 485 -17.20 -4.11 25.75
N LEU A 486 -16.65 -3.95 24.55
CA LEU A 486 -17.32 -3.35 23.41
C LEU A 486 -17.41 -4.44 22.33
N GLY A 487 -18.54 -5.15 22.30
CA GLY A 487 -18.72 -6.33 21.47
C GLY A 487 -19.99 -7.10 21.83
N MET A 488 -20.28 -8.14 21.04
CA MET A 488 -21.40 -9.07 21.28
C MET A 488 -21.06 -10.12 22.36
N HIS A 489 -22.10 -10.81 22.85
CA HIS A 489 -22.08 -11.89 23.87
C HIS A 489 -20.95 -12.91 23.76
N GLY A 490 -20.46 -13.21 22.54
CA GLY A 490 -19.34 -14.14 22.35
C GLY A 490 -18.02 -13.74 23.01
N ILE A 491 -17.85 -12.49 23.43
CA ILE A 491 -16.72 -12.04 24.28
C ILE A 491 -17.04 -12.25 25.77
N GLU A 492 -18.24 -11.87 26.19
CA GLU A 492 -18.74 -11.98 27.57
C GLU A 492 -18.69 -13.43 28.06
N GLU A 493 -19.26 -14.37 27.27
CA GLU A 493 -19.27 -15.81 27.58
C GLU A 493 -17.86 -16.43 27.72
N GLU A 494 -16.87 -15.90 27.00
CA GLU A 494 -15.48 -16.40 27.07
C GLU A 494 -14.69 -15.79 28.23
N LEU A 495 -15.00 -14.55 28.61
CA LEU A 495 -14.49 -13.94 29.85
C LEU A 495 -15.05 -14.67 31.07
N ASP A 496 -16.35 -14.97 31.08
CA ASP A 496 -17.00 -15.76 32.13
C ASP A 496 -16.42 -17.17 32.23
N ALA A 497 -16.19 -17.86 31.09
CA ALA A 497 -15.57 -19.18 31.04
C ALA A 497 -14.14 -19.20 31.62
N GLU A 498 -13.39 -18.10 31.48
CA GLU A 498 -12.07 -17.95 32.08
C GLU A 498 -12.08 -17.31 33.48
N GLY A 499 -13.25 -16.95 34.03
CA GLY A 499 -13.41 -16.37 35.36
C GLY A 499 -12.96 -14.91 35.46
N ILE A 500 -13.01 -14.16 34.36
CA ILE A 500 -12.67 -12.74 34.29
C ILE A 500 -13.94 -11.90 34.42
N LEU A 501 -14.01 -11.04 35.43
CA LEU A 501 -15.14 -10.14 35.63
C LEU A 501 -15.26 -9.15 34.46
N HIS A 502 -16.48 -8.87 34.01
CA HIS A 502 -16.71 -7.92 32.91
C HIS A 502 -17.95 -7.04 33.13
N VAL A 503 -18.04 -5.98 32.31
CA VAL A 503 -19.11 -4.98 32.25
C VAL A 503 -19.22 -4.43 30.82
N GLY A 504 -20.36 -3.82 30.45
CA GLY A 504 -20.61 -3.33 29.10
C GLY A 504 -21.24 -4.40 28.22
N GLY A 505 -20.65 -4.67 27.05
CA GLY A 505 -21.02 -5.80 26.19
C GLY A 505 -22.46 -5.69 25.68
N THR A 506 -23.30 -6.66 26.03
CA THR A 506 -24.72 -6.70 25.64
C THR A 506 -25.67 -5.99 26.60
N ASN A 507 -25.17 -5.31 27.64
CA ASN A 507 -25.99 -4.55 28.59
C ASN A 507 -26.91 -3.53 27.91
N GLU A 508 -28.21 -3.61 28.19
CA GLU A 508 -29.25 -2.76 27.61
C GLU A 508 -29.04 -1.26 27.86
N GLU A 509 -28.48 -0.85 29.01
CA GLU A 509 -28.17 0.56 29.30
C GLU A 509 -27.11 1.13 28.36
N ASP A 510 -26.17 0.30 27.91
CA ASP A 510 -25.09 0.70 27.01
C ASP A 510 -25.52 0.61 25.53
N ASN A 511 -26.59 -0.13 25.21
CA ASN A 511 -27.15 -0.23 23.86
C ASN A 511 -28.09 0.94 23.49
N LYS A 512 -28.31 1.91 24.38
CA LYS A 512 -29.21 3.06 24.15
C LYS A 512 -28.56 4.18 23.34
N PHE A 513 -29.39 4.92 22.61
CA PHE A 513 -29.01 6.22 22.04
C PHE A 513 -29.11 7.31 23.10
N LEU A 514 -28.13 8.22 23.14
CA LEU A 514 -28.22 9.42 23.97
C LEU A 514 -29.15 10.46 23.30
N PRO A 515 -29.91 11.25 24.09
CA PRO A 515 -30.51 12.48 23.61
C PRO A 515 -29.43 13.45 23.09
N ALA A 516 -29.80 14.32 22.16
CA ALA A 516 -28.86 15.24 21.51
C ALA A 516 -28.15 16.14 22.53
N LEU A 517 -26.81 16.02 22.61
CA LEU A 517 -25.92 16.75 23.52
C LEU A 517 -26.18 16.52 25.02
N ASP A 518 -26.96 15.50 25.40
CA ASP A 518 -27.13 15.10 26.80
C ASP A 518 -26.08 14.06 27.20
N PHE A 519 -25.14 14.48 28.06
CA PHE A 519 -24.08 13.64 28.61
C PHE A 519 -24.33 13.26 30.07
N THR A 520 -25.51 13.57 30.65
CA THR A 520 -25.76 13.45 32.10
C THR A 520 -25.56 12.01 32.59
N SER A 521 -26.03 11.01 31.83
CA SER A 521 -25.81 9.59 32.12
C SER A 521 -24.35 9.12 32.10
N LEU A 522 -23.46 9.91 31.46
CA LEU A 522 -22.01 9.69 31.40
C LEU A 522 -21.22 10.53 32.41
N GLN A 523 -21.90 11.43 33.16
CA GLN A 523 -21.29 12.29 34.18
C GLN A 523 -21.44 11.73 35.60
N ASN A 524 -22.38 10.82 35.83
CA ASN A 524 -22.54 10.12 37.11
C ASN A 524 -21.24 9.40 37.53
N GLU A 525 -20.90 9.39 38.81
CA GLU A 525 -19.67 8.75 39.31
C GLU A 525 -19.63 7.25 38.99
N ASP A 526 -20.78 6.57 39.01
CA ASP A 526 -20.94 5.16 38.63
C ASP A 526 -20.79 4.89 37.12
N ALA A 527 -20.74 5.91 36.26
CA ALA A 527 -20.64 5.72 34.82
C ALA A 527 -19.31 5.08 34.39
N ILE A 528 -18.25 5.25 35.21
CA ILE A 528 -16.89 4.76 34.99
C ILE A 528 -16.45 3.89 36.18
N ASP A 529 -16.65 2.59 36.06
CA ASP A 529 -16.22 1.63 37.07
C ASP A 529 -14.68 1.67 37.26
N PRO A 530 -14.17 2.02 38.46
CA PRO A 530 -12.74 2.15 38.72
C PRO A 530 -11.99 0.81 38.73
N LYS A 531 -12.69 -0.33 38.83
CA LYS A 531 -12.09 -1.67 38.73
C LYS A 531 -11.83 -2.10 37.30
N VAL A 532 -12.36 -1.41 36.28
CA VAL A 532 -12.04 -1.73 34.88
C VAL A 532 -10.54 -1.58 34.65
N GLY A 533 -9.84 -2.69 34.36
CA GLY A 533 -8.41 -2.76 34.06
C GLY A 533 -8.11 -3.03 32.59
N ALA A 534 -9.12 -3.31 31.76
CA ALA A 534 -8.95 -3.49 30.33
C ALA A 534 -10.22 -3.07 29.57
N VAL A 535 -10.05 -2.61 28.34
CA VAL A 535 -11.12 -2.51 27.35
C VAL A 535 -10.85 -3.53 26.25
N VAL A 536 -11.82 -4.41 25.97
CA VAL A 536 -11.77 -5.37 24.86
C VAL A 536 -12.80 -4.94 23.82
N CYS A 537 -12.32 -4.59 22.63
CA CYS A 537 -13.15 -4.24 21.48
C CYS A 537 -13.25 -5.40 20.50
N GLY A 538 -14.43 -5.62 19.93
CA GLY A 538 -14.69 -6.57 18.86
C GLY A 538 -15.85 -6.12 17.97
N PHE A 539 -16.44 -7.07 17.24
CA PHE A 539 -17.62 -6.78 16.42
C PHE A 539 -18.84 -6.55 17.32
N ASP A 540 -19.60 -5.48 17.07
CA ASP A 540 -20.77 -5.06 17.82
C ASP A 540 -21.83 -4.47 16.88
N MET A 541 -23.02 -5.07 16.84
CA MET A 541 -24.16 -4.55 16.06
C MET A 541 -24.94 -3.45 16.79
N HIS A 542 -24.71 -3.30 18.10
CA HIS A 542 -25.35 -2.31 18.98
C HIS A 542 -24.33 -1.26 19.43
N MET A 543 -23.37 -0.94 18.56
CA MET A 543 -22.41 0.14 18.75
C MET A 543 -23.14 1.46 19.02
N SER A 544 -22.88 2.05 20.19
CA SER A 544 -23.51 3.30 20.64
C SER A 544 -22.46 4.32 21.05
N TYR A 545 -22.86 5.60 21.11
CA TYR A 545 -22.00 6.64 21.67
C TYR A 545 -21.68 6.37 23.16
N ILE A 546 -22.62 5.75 23.92
CA ILE A 546 -22.43 5.39 25.33
C ILE A 546 -21.23 4.45 25.48
N LYS A 547 -21.18 3.38 24.66
CA LYS A 547 -20.06 2.42 24.69
C LYS A 547 -18.72 3.07 24.37
N ILE A 548 -18.67 3.86 23.30
CA ILE A 548 -17.46 4.58 22.89
C ILE A 548 -17.02 5.56 23.99
N ALA A 549 -17.94 6.31 24.59
CA ALA A 549 -17.61 7.27 25.63
C ALA A 549 -17.10 6.61 26.93
N LYS A 550 -17.73 5.53 27.38
CA LYS A 550 -17.27 4.76 28.55
C LYS A 550 -15.90 4.14 28.30
N ALA A 551 -15.73 3.44 27.18
CA ALA A 551 -14.43 2.88 26.77
C ALA A 551 -13.33 3.96 26.67
N PHE A 552 -13.61 5.10 26.04
CA PHE A 552 -12.69 6.24 25.94
C PHE A 552 -12.26 6.73 27.32
N LYS A 553 -13.21 6.92 28.24
CA LYS A 553 -12.93 7.37 29.62
C LYS A 553 -12.08 6.35 30.40
N HIS A 554 -12.35 5.05 30.29
CA HIS A 554 -11.49 4.02 30.87
C HIS A 554 -10.06 4.05 30.30
N LEU A 555 -9.92 4.27 28.98
CA LEU A 555 -8.65 4.30 28.27
C LEU A 555 -7.84 5.59 28.43
N THR A 556 -8.42 6.66 28.99
CA THR A 556 -7.82 8.01 29.11
C THR A 556 -7.82 8.60 30.53
N ARG A 557 -8.38 7.90 31.53
CA ARG A 557 -8.33 8.33 32.95
C ARG A 557 -6.89 8.48 33.46
N PRO A 558 -6.61 9.36 34.44
CA PRO A 558 -5.28 9.47 35.04
C PRO A 558 -4.68 8.11 35.44
N GLY A 559 -3.45 7.83 35.00
CA GLY A 559 -2.74 6.57 35.25
C GLY A 559 -3.14 5.39 34.36
N PHE A 560 -3.88 5.59 33.26
CA PHE A 560 -4.28 4.53 32.32
C PHE A 560 -3.10 3.72 31.72
N ASP A 561 -1.91 4.31 31.72
CA ASP A 561 -0.65 3.80 31.16
C ASP A 561 0.19 3.01 32.18
N GLY A 562 -0.17 3.08 33.47
CA GLY A 562 0.43 2.30 34.53
C GLY A 562 0.05 0.80 34.52
N PRO A 563 0.57 0.02 35.48
CA PRO A 563 0.20 -1.39 35.62
C PRO A 563 -1.26 -1.58 36.05
N VAL A 564 -1.80 -2.76 35.77
CA VAL A 564 -3.10 -3.22 36.32
C VAL A 564 -2.80 -4.10 37.52
N GLU A 565 -2.97 -3.54 38.71
CA GLU A 565 -2.65 -4.22 39.98
C GLU A 565 -3.89 -4.82 40.66
N ALA A 566 -3.69 -5.93 41.37
CA ALA A 566 -4.74 -6.58 42.15
C ALA A 566 -5.17 -5.71 43.35
N ASN A 567 -6.47 -5.68 43.65
CA ASN A 567 -7.10 -4.87 44.71
C ASN A 567 -7.04 -3.35 44.51
N ALA A 568 -6.41 -2.84 43.44
CA ALA A 568 -6.37 -1.42 43.14
C ALA A 568 -7.73 -0.91 42.59
N THR A 569 -8.04 0.35 42.83
CA THR A 569 -9.12 1.10 42.16
C THR A 569 -8.50 2.23 41.33
N GLY A 570 -8.85 2.31 40.04
CA GLY A 570 -8.17 3.19 39.08
C GLY A 570 -6.92 2.56 38.48
N GLY A 571 -5.93 3.39 38.10
CA GLY A 571 -4.67 2.95 37.50
C GLY A 571 -4.80 2.42 36.08
N GLY A 572 -3.91 1.47 35.72
CA GLY A 572 -3.71 0.98 34.36
C GLY A 572 -4.98 0.51 33.65
N CYS A 573 -5.00 0.63 32.32
CA CYS A 573 -6.05 0.10 31.48
C CYS A 573 -5.48 -0.43 30.15
N HIS A 574 -5.49 -1.75 29.96
CA HIS A 574 -5.12 -2.37 28.68
C HIS A 574 -6.14 -2.04 27.59
N PHE A 575 -5.67 -1.88 26.35
CA PHE A 575 -6.52 -1.71 25.18
C PHE A 575 -6.33 -2.93 24.28
N ILE A 576 -7.37 -3.73 24.10
CA ILE A 576 -7.34 -4.98 23.35
C ILE A 576 -8.37 -4.93 22.24
N LEU A 577 -8.02 -5.45 21.07
CA LEU A 577 -8.90 -5.61 19.92
C LEU A 577 -8.90 -7.07 19.49
N THR A 578 -10.08 -7.68 19.34
CA THR A 578 -10.19 -9.11 18.99
C THR A 578 -9.66 -9.40 17.58
N ASN A 579 -9.88 -8.49 16.63
CA ASN A 579 -9.27 -8.52 15.29
C ASN A 579 -9.34 -7.11 14.68
N ASP A 580 -8.42 -6.80 13.79
CA ASP A 580 -8.37 -5.54 13.03
C ASP A 580 -9.00 -5.64 11.63
N ASP A 581 -9.84 -6.65 11.38
CA ASP A 581 -10.52 -6.82 10.10
C ASP A 581 -11.38 -5.57 9.81
N SER A 582 -11.06 -4.87 8.73
CA SER A 582 -11.78 -3.65 8.31
C SER A 582 -13.19 -3.96 7.85
N THR A 583 -13.43 -5.18 7.35
CA THR A 583 -14.73 -5.64 6.86
C THR A 583 -15.18 -6.97 7.46
N PHE A 584 -16.49 -7.12 7.62
CA PHE A 584 -17.17 -8.34 8.02
C PHE A 584 -17.91 -8.91 6.79
N PRO A 585 -17.65 -10.16 6.37
CA PRO A 585 -18.33 -10.77 5.23
C PRO A 585 -19.76 -11.19 5.62
N ALA A 586 -20.77 -10.71 4.89
CA ALA A 586 -22.13 -11.23 4.99
C ALA A 586 -22.86 -11.19 3.64
N LYS A 587 -24.09 -11.73 3.61
CA LYS A 587 -24.94 -11.66 2.42
C LYS A 587 -25.18 -10.20 2.02
N GLY A 588 -24.99 -9.89 0.74
CA GLY A 588 -25.10 -8.53 0.20
C GLY A 588 -23.79 -7.75 0.07
N GLY A 589 -22.68 -8.24 0.65
CA GLY A 589 -21.35 -7.64 0.50
C GLY A 589 -20.55 -7.54 1.80
N PRO A 590 -19.37 -6.89 1.75
CA PRO A 590 -18.59 -6.58 2.93
C PRO A 590 -19.23 -5.43 3.73
N TRP A 591 -19.45 -5.65 5.02
CA TRP A 591 -19.93 -4.64 5.98
C TRP A 591 -18.77 -4.17 6.88
N PRO A 592 -18.90 -3.10 7.70
CA PRO A 592 -17.84 -2.70 8.63
C PRO A 592 -17.46 -3.82 9.63
N GLY A 593 -16.17 -4.16 9.72
CA GLY A 593 -15.63 -5.17 10.63
C GLY A 593 -15.23 -4.61 12.00
N ALA A 594 -14.68 -5.46 12.87
CA ALA A 594 -14.28 -5.05 14.23
C ALA A 594 -13.17 -3.98 14.22
N GLY A 595 -12.24 -4.03 13.26
CA GLY A 595 -11.25 -2.97 13.05
C GLY A 595 -11.90 -1.62 12.80
N SER A 596 -12.88 -1.57 11.88
CA SER A 596 -13.65 -0.35 11.57
C SER A 596 -14.47 0.15 12.77
N LEU A 597 -15.07 -0.76 13.53
CA LEU A 597 -15.84 -0.43 14.74
C LEU A 597 -14.93 0.09 15.89
N SER A 598 -13.68 -0.36 15.96
CA SER A 598 -12.70 0.13 16.96
C SER A 598 -12.08 1.49 16.59
N ALA A 599 -12.12 1.89 15.31
CA ALA A 599 -11.42 3.06 14.80
C ALA A 599 -11.74 4.38 15.55
N PRO A 600 -12.98 4.68 15.98
CA PRO A 600 -13.27 5.87 16.77
C PRO A 600 -12.52 5.91 18.11
N LEU A 601 -12.33 4.76 18.77
CA LEU A 601 -11.55 4.67 20.02
C LEU A 601 -10.06 4.81 19.76
N VAL A 602 -9.52 4.17 18.73
CA VAL A 602 -8.11 4.30 18.33
C VAL A 602 -7.79 5.77 18.01
N PHE A 603 -8.65 6.43 17.24
CA PHE A 603 -8.49 7.84 16.85
C PHE A 603 -8.60 8.80 18.05
N SER A 604 -9.66 8.67 18.86
CA SER A 604 -9.91 9.60 19.98
C SER A 604 -8.90 9.44 21.12
N THR A 605 -8.54 8.19 21.48
CA THR A 605 -7.56 7.92 22.56
C THR A 605 -6.12 8.09 22.10
N LYS A 606 -5.85 8.02 20.79
CA LYS A 606 -4.50 7.95 20.17
C LYS A 606 -3.67 6.75 20.65
N ARG A 607 -4.30 5.72 21.22
CA ARG A 607 -3.65 4.50 21.72
C ARG A 607 -3.70 3.39 20.67
N THR A 608 -2.59 2.68 20.50
CA THR A 608 -2.54 1.45 19.71
C THR A 608 -3.07 0.28 20.56
N PRO A 609 -4.13 -0.44 20.14
CA PRO A 609 -4.59 -1.64 20.82
C PRO A 609 -3.64 -2.83 20.59
N THR A 610 -3.60 -3.77 21.52
CA THR A 610 -3.06 -5.10 21.29
C THR A 610 -4.08 -5.95 20.56
N ILE A 611 -3.72 -6.47 19.38
CA ILE A 611 -4.65 -7.23 18.53
C ILE A 611 -4.46 -8.73 18.80
N VAL A 612 -5.55 -9.44 19.11
CA VAL A 612 -5.56 -10.85 19.53
C VAL A 612 -6.37 -11.72 18.55
N GLY A 613 -6.16 -11.46 17.26
CA GLY A 613 -6.70 -12.21 16.13
C GLY A 613 -5.63 -12.41 15.05
N LYS A 614 -5.89 -13.23 14.04
CA LYS A 614 -5.02 -13.43 12.88
C LYS A 614 -4.91 -12.12 12.07
N PRO A 615 -3.72 -11.76 11.53
CA PRO A 615 -2.47 -12.52 11.50
C PRO A 615 -1.58 -12.38 12.75
N HIS A 616 -2.05 -11.71 13.81
CA HIS A 616 -1.19 -11.24 14.89
C HIS A 616 -0.73 -12.36 15.83
N LYS A 617 0.56 -12.30 16.17
CA LYS A 617 1.24 -13.26 17.04
C LYS A 617 0.56 -13.54 18.40
N PRO A 618 -0.07 -12.57 19.11
CA PRO A 618 -0.72 -12.83 20.39
C PRO A 618 -1.78 -13.94 20.36
N MET A 619 -2.53 -14.08 19.26
CA MET A 619 -3.51 -15.17 19.14
C MET A 619 -2.80 -16.53 19.13
N LEU A 620 -1.72 -16.67 18.34
CA LEU A 620 -0.96 -17.92 18.29
C LEU A 620 -0.30 -18.26 19.62
N ASP A 621 0.28 -17.27 20.30
CA ASP A 621 0.89 -17.47 21.62
C ASP A 621 -0.14 -18.03 22.62
N CYS A 622 -1.40 -17.61 22.53
CA CYS A 622 -2.51 -18.17 23.31
C CYS A 622 -2.85 -19.63 22.92
N ILE A 623 -2.81 -19.99 21.63
CA ILE A 623 -3.02 -21.38 21.19
C ILE A 623 -1.87 -22.26 21.69
N ILE A 624 -0.61 -21.86 21.48
CA ILE A 624 0.58 -22.62 21.92
C ILE A 624 0.59 -22.81 23.44
N ALA A 625 0.31 -21.75 24.22
CA ALA A 625 0.21 -21.79 25.68
C ALA A 625 -1.00 -22.60 26.23
N THR A 626 -1.81 -23.18 25.35
CA THR A 626 -2.99 -23.98 25.72
C THR A 626 -2.95 -25.39 25.12
N LYS A 627 -2.40 -25.57 23.91
CA LYS A 627 -2.39 -26.85 23.18
C LYS A 627 -1.04 -27.57 23.14
N GLN A 628 0.08 -26.89 23.43
CA GLN A 628 1.41 -27.49 23.57
C GLN A 628 1.85 -28.42 22.41
N PHE A 629 1.57 -28.04 21.16
CA PHE A 629 2.05 -28.75 19.97
C PHE A 629 3.45 -28.25 19.53
N ASP A 630 4.18 -29.05 18.74
CA ASP A 630 5.42 -28.62 18.08
C ASP A 630 5.07 -27.77 16.83
N PRO A 631 5.45 -26.48 16.77
CA PRO A 631 5.19 -25.63 15.61
C PRO A 631 5.74 -26.20 14.29
N LYS A 632 6.85 -26.94 14.33
CA LYS A 632 7.45 -27.54 13.12
C LYS A 632 6.64 -28.70 12.53
N ARG A 633 5.75 -29.29 13.33
CA ARG A 633 4.81 -30.35 12.93
C ARG A 633 3.37 -29.86 12.92
N ALA A 634 3.17 -28.54 12.85
CA ALA A 634 1.87 -27.90 12.71
C ALA A 634 1.72 -27.18 11.35
N ILE A 635 0.49 -27.14 10.85
CA ILE A 635 0.13 -26.46 9.61
C ILE A 635 -1.17 -25.67 9.79
N MET A 636 -1.20 -24.43 9.30
CA MET A 636 -2.42 -23.61 9.17
C MET A 636 -3.02 -23.80 7.79
N VAL A 637 -4.31 -24.04 7.73
CA VAL A 637 -5.12 -24.15 6.51
C VAL A 637 -6.07 -22.96 6.47
N GLY A 638 -5.97 -22.13 5.44
CA GLY A 638 -6.68 -20.86 5.33
C GLY A 638 -7.05 -20.50 3.90
N ASP A 639 -7.96 -19.54 3.73
CA ASP A 639 -8.40 -19.04 2.43
C ASP A 639 -7.86 -17.64 2.09
N ARG A 640 -7.16 -16.98 3.05
CA ARG A 640 -6.66 -15.60 2.92
C ARG A 640 -5.17 -15.50 3.17
N LEU A 641 -4.48 -14.80 2.26
CA LEU A 641 -3.04 -14.55 2.40
C LEU A 641 -2.68 -13.66 3.60
N ASN A 642 -3.40 -12.54 3.76
CA ASN A 642 -3.08 -11.51 4.75
C ASN A 642 -3.54 -11.84 6.19
N THR A 643 -4.36 -12.89 6.38
CA THR A 643 -4.72 -13.37 7.71
C THR A 643 -4.09 -14.72 7.99
N ASP A 644 -4.42 -15.79 7.25
CA ASP A 644 -4.06 -17.15 7.66
C ASP A 644 -2.63 -17.53 7.30
N ILE A 645 -2.20 -17.18 6.08
CA ILE A 645 -0.85 -17.49 5.63
C ILE A 645 0.18 -16.57 6.33
N GLU A 646 -0.18 -15.31 6.60
CA GLU A 646 0.62 -14.43 7.45
C GLU A 646 0.61 -14.88 8.93
N PHE A 647 -0.50 -15.37 9.47
CA PHE A 647 -0.56 -15.97 10.82
C PHE A 647 0.39 -17.15 10.95
N ALA A 648 0.38 -18.06 9.97
CA ALA A 648 1.26 -19.22 9.93
C ALA A 648 2.75 -18.82 9.95
N LYS A 649 3.11 -17.87 9.09
CA LYS A 649 4.48 -17.34 8.99
C LYS A 649 4.93 -16.58 10.23
N ALA A 650 4.06 -15.75 10.82
CA ALA A 650 4.32 -15.09 12.09
C ALA A 650 4.52 -16.11 13.23
N GLY A 651 3.96 -17.32 13.08
CA GLY A 651 4.13 -18.44 13.99
C GLY A 651 5.30 -19.37 13.75
N GLY A 652 5.90 -19.35 12.56
CA GLY A 652 6.85 -20.40 12.15
C GLY A 652 6.21 -21.79 12.03
N ILE A 653 4.89 -21.85 11.78
CA ILE A 653 4.15 -23.07 11.40
C ILE A 653 3.99 -23.11 9.88
N ALA A 654 3.79 -24.28 9.30
CA ALA A 654 3.56 -24.40 7.86
C ALA A 654 2.21 -23.81 7.45
N SER A 655 2.04 -23.53 6.16
CA SER A 655 0.85 -22.86 5.62
C SER A 655 0.33 -23.55 4.36
N MET A 656 -0.99 -23.78 4.31
CA MET A 656 -1.71 -24.29 3.15
C MET A 656 -2.84 -23.33 2.78
N LEU A 657 -2.81 -22.81 1.56
CA LEU A 657 -3.90 -22.02 1.00
C LEU A 657 -4.91 -22.94 0.31
N VAL A 658 -6.20 -22.77 0.61
CA VAL A 658 -7.32 -23.33 -0.17
C VAL A 658 -7.88 -22.26 -1.11
N LEU A 659 -8.38 -22.67 -2.28
CA LEU A 659 -8.95 -21.77 -3.29
C LEU A 659 -10.49 -21.67 -3.23
N THR A 660 -11.10 -22.14 -2.15
CA THR A 660 -12.57 -22.10 -1.91
C THR A 660 -13.09 -20.78 -1.34
N GLY A 661 -12.20 -19.86 -0.91
CA GLY A 661 -12.57 -18.59 -0.28
C GLY A 661 -12.04 -17.35 -1.01
N ILE A 662 -11.41 -16.42 -0.29
CA ILE A 662 -11.14 -15.06 -0.79
C ILE A 662 -9.91 -14.97 -1.69
N SER A 663 -8.73 -15.44 -1.24
CA SER A 663 -7.49 -15.22 -1.99
C SER A 663 -7.39 -16.16 -3.18
N LYS A 664 -7.02 -15.58 -4.33
CA LYS A 664 -6.94 -16.27 -5.61
C LYS A 664 -5.52 -16.69 -5.96
N LYS A 665 -5.41 -17.67 -6.85
CA LYS A 665 -4.13 -18.25 -7.28
C LYS A 665 -3.18 -17.23 -7.94
N ASP A 666 -3.71 -16.21 -8.60
CA ASP A 666 -2.93 -15.12 -9.20
C ASP A 666 -2.31 -14.15 -8.17
N GLU A 667 -2.78 -14.15 -6.91
CA GLU A 667 -2.15 -13.39 -5.82
C GLU A 667 -0.84 -14.04 -5.33
N ILE A 668 -0.66 -15.34 -5.56
CA ILE A 668 0.57 -16.10 -5.22
C ILE A 668 1.47 -16.40 -6.44
N GLU A 669 0.90 -16.45 -7.65
CA GLU A 669 1.64 -16.66 -8.90
C GLU A 669 2.07 -15.34 -9.56
N GLY A 670 2.99 -14.61 -8.94
CA GLY A 670 3.57 -13.42 -9.57
C GLY A 670 4.77 -12.81 -8.82
N PRO A 671 5.58 -11.95 -9.49
CA PRO A 671 6.71 -11.26 -8.85
C PRO A 671 6.27 -10.23 -7.77
N SER A 672 4.96 -9.99 -7.63
CA SER A 672 4.32 -9.16 -6.61
C SER A 672 3.77 -9.95 -5.41
N ALA A 673 3.87 -11.28 -5.40
CA ALA A 673 3.36 -12.13 -4.32
C ALA A 673 4.13 -11.88 -3.01
N LYS A 674 3.57 -11.05 -2.14
CA LYS A 674 4.16 -10.70 -0.83
C LYS A 674 4.19 -11.89 0.12
N THR A 675 3.14 -12.70 0.06
CA THR A 675 2.89 -13.83 0.96
C THR A 675 2.57 -15.06 0.12
N VAL A 676 3.56 -15.92 -0.09
CA VAL A 676 3.41 -17.23 -0.76
C VAL A 676 3.22 -18.34 0.30
N PRO A 677 2.19 -19.20 0.24
CA PRO A 677 2.02 -20.33 1.16
C PRO A 677 3.05 -21.43 0.92
N ASP A 678 3.22 -22.38 1.85
CA ASP A 678 4.08 -23.55 1.62
C ASP A 678 3.38 -24.57 0.69
N TYR A 679 2.05 -24.68 0.82
CA TYR A 679 1.20 -25.57 0.03
C TYR A 679 0.00 -24.83 -0.57
N LEU A 680 -0.47 -25.31 -1.72
CA LEU A 680 -1.72 -24.92 -2.35
C LEU A 680 -2.57 -26.16 -2.59
N ILE A 681 -3.89 -26.05 -2.43
CA ILE A 681 -4.89 -27.06 -2.81
C ILE A 681 -6.17 -26.35 -3.29
N ASN A 682 -7.01 -26.98 -4.11
CA ASN A 682 -8.22 -26.30 -4.60
C ASN A 682 -9.26 -26.23 -3.47
N SER A 683 -9.54 -27.37 -2.84
CA SER A 683 -10.44 -27.50 -1.69
C SER A 683 -9.79 -28.33 -0.60
N LEU A 684 -10.10 -28.04 0.67
CA LEU A 684 -9.75 -28.94 1.77
C LEU A 684 -10.36 -30.34 1.55
N GLY A 685 -11.52 -30.42 0.90
CA GLY A 685 -12.18 -31.67 0.54
C GLY A 685 -11.39 -32.57 -0.41
N ASP A 686 -10.41 -32.04 -1.15
CA ASP A 686 -9.60 -32.84 -2.09
C ASP A 686 -8.72 -33.87 -1.35
N LEU A 687 -8.40 -33.63 -0.07
CA LEU A 687 -7.72 -34.59 0.80
C LEU A 687 -8.56 -35.86 1.05
N ASP A 688 -9.86 -35.86 0.75
CA ASP A 688 -10.71 -37.05 0.89
C ASP A 688 -10.36 -38.17 -0.10
N ALA A 689 -9.58 -37.85 -1.15
CA ALA A 689 -9.00 -38.83 -2.06
C ALA A 689 -7.96 -39.76 -1.39
N VAL A 690 -7.55 -39.45 -0.16
CA VAL A 690 -6.74 -40.31 0.69
C VAL A 690 -7.65 -41.25 1.49
N PRO A 691 -7.40 -42.58 1.54
CA PRO A 691 -8.21 -43.55 2.30
C PRO A 691 -8.38 -43.22 3.78
#